data_AF-Q2BX96-F1
#
_entry.id   AF-Q2BX96-F1
#
_cell.length_a   1.000
_cell.length_b   1.000
_cell.length_c   1.000
_cell.angle_alpha   90.00
_cell.angle_beta   90.00
_cell.angle_gamma   90.00
#
_symmetry.space_group_name_H-M   'P 1'
#
loop_
_entity.id
_entity.type
_entity.pdbx_description
1 polymer ?
#
loop_
_entity_poly.entity_id
_entity_poly.type
_entity_poly.pdbx_seq_one_letter_code
_entity_poly.pdbx_strand_id
1 'polypeptide(L)'
;MSIKNRINNVYRYFEPNLIIIGYLGSIGFPLYFFVWHYLFPQPYENFLLRLFCGSLFIPFVLKDHLPYWFLRYKAIHFIATITIGLPFFFSYMLIMNHWSIPWVMSFMAALFLSILLIYDAYIISVISIIGISLGALFSYGFHPINSDNFHWGYIAVISFSYVTGIASHYRNHIHYEDQLLFARSFSAGIAHEMRNPFSSLYSSMELMLDILRQKNDNKKDNVNELKSIIRSNMTVINNSNETINLLLSSINEHAISTNTFQEYSIVNIIKSSVESYGYQSLQDRSLVSVNFNKDTNYFGSDILFRYVIFNLMKNAFYYKEKNNFSININIEINKKNNIIKIRDTGVGIPKNNLDAIFDDFFTHGKKNSSGLGLPFCKKVITAFGGVISCQSKLGEWTEFTILLPKIDSKSVNKLKYELMSKKRLLYVGDDNSDVFELQKNSFSHGYNFNTISPFKLIDMPLNQVDMIIVNLDSYSEHNYYFSKLQDKLALLTTKVLYLYRTHNALNLILNEKINYKLVNASKIDNNFTDNICRLFFIHFNNPKNTPRSTTDTKSILLVDDNMSLRMYTGILLQRSGFHVIHAENGVNALKNLELSQVDLIMMDLEMPLMGGLEATKQIRSNKRYESHKNTPIICFSASLDEKQQQELSKIGMNDFIFKPATKEQIFASIERFIN
;
A
#
# COMPACT_ATOMS: atom_id res chain seq x y z
N MET A 1 -1.52 16.13 19.12
CA MET A 1 -2.64 15.54 18.35
C MET A 1 -3.93 16.26 18.71
N SER A 2 -4.74 16.68 17.73
CA SER A 2 -6.06 17.32 17.98
C SER A 2 -6.99 16.37 18.73
N ILE A 3 -7.85 16.89 19.62
CA ILE A 3 -8.87 16.13 20.36
C ILE A 3 -9.73 15.31 19.39
N LYS A 4 -10.14 15.90 18.26
CA LYS A 4 -10.93 15.23 17.23
C LYS A 4 -10.20 14.00 16.65
N ASN A 5 -8.88 14.07 16.50
CA ASN A 5 -8.09 12.95 16.00
C ASN A 5 -7.95 11.84 17.04
N ARG A 6 -7.77 12.20 18.32
CA ARG A 6 -7.75 11.22 19.42
C ARG A 6 -9.07 10.44 19.49
N ILE A 7 -10.21 11.14 19.43
CA ILE A 7 -11.55 10.55 19.45
C ILE A 7 -11.76 9.56 18.30
N ASN A 8 -11.37 9.95 17.08
CA ASN A 8 -11.49 9.08 15.91
C ASN A 8 -10.60 7.83 16.02
N ASN A 9 -9.42 7.96 16.60
CA ASN A 9 -8.52 6.83 16.81
C ASN A 9 -9.08 5.84 17.84
N VAL A 10 -9.59 6.34 18.97
CA VAL A 10 -10.27 5.51 19.98
C VAL A 10 -11.43 4.75 19.36
N TYR A 11 -12.29 5.42 18.57
CA TYR A 11 -13.40 4.77 17.89
C TYR A 11 -12.94 3.65 16.95
N ARG A 12 -11.93 3.93 16.11
CA ARG A 12 -11.41 2.96 15.12
C ARG A 12 -10.85 1.70 15.78
N TYR A 13 -10.15 1.87 16.91
CA TYR A 13 -9.61 0.75 17.67
C TYR A 13 -10.72 -0.20 18.16
N PHE A 14 -11.86 0.33 18.61
CA PHE A 14 -12.99 -0.48 19.12
C PHE A 14 -14.00 -0.91 18.06
N GLU A 15 -13.93 -0.37 16.83
CA GLU A 15 -14.87 -0.65 15.73
C GLU A 15 -15.15 -2.14 15.46
N PRO A 16 -14.16 -3.06 15.56
CA PRO A 16 -14.40 -4.50 15.42
C PRO A 16 -15.33 -5.06 16.51
N ASN A 17 -15.19 -4.58 17.75
CA ASN A 17 -15.86 -5.11 18.94
C ASN A 17 -17.17 -4.37 19.30
N LEU A 18 -17.53 -3.30 18.57
CA LEU A 18 -18.72 -2.49 18.82
C LEU A 18 -20.03 -3.30 18.90
N ILE A 19 -20.17 -4.35 18.10
CA ILE A 19 -21.38 -5.18 18.09
C ILE A 19 -21.62 -5.84 19.46
N ILE A 20 -20.55 -6.35 20.09
CA ILE A 20 -20.64 -7.04 21.39
C ILE A 20 -21.07 -6.03 22.47
N ILE A 21 -20.43 -4.86 22.50
CA ILE A 21 -20.75 -3.77 23.43
C ILE A 21 -22.19 -3.29 23.19
N GLY A 22 -22.61 -3.20 21.93
CA GLY A 22 -23.97 -2.85 21.52
C GLY A 22 -25.03 -3.78 22.11
N TYR A 23 -24.84 -5.09 22.01
CA TYR A 23 -25.77 -6.07 22.59
C TYR A 23 -25.78 -6.03 24.12
N LEU A 24 -24.59 -5.98 24.75
CA LEU A 24 -24.47 -5.90 26.20
C LEU A 24 -25.19 -4.67 26.77
N GLY A 25 -25.04 -3.50 26.13
CA GLY A 25 -25.75 -2.28 26.54
C GLY A 25 -27.24 -2.34 26.25
N SER A 26 -27.63 -2.58 24.99
CA SER A 26 -29.03 -2.49 24.56
C SER A 26 -29.96 -3.47 25.26
N ILE A 27 -29.48 -4.68 25.55
CA ILE A 27 -30.24 -5.72 26.28
C ILE A 27 -30.00 -5.63 27.78
N GLY A 28 -28.76 -5.35 28.21
CA GLY A 28 -28.38 -5.37 29.62
C GLY A 28 -29.11 -4.32 30.45
N PHE A 29 -29.23 -3.07 29.97
CA PHE A 29 -29.89 -2.01 30.75
C PHE A 29 -31.34 -2.35 31.10
N PRO A 30 -32.23 -2.72 30.14
CA PRO A 30 -33.61 -3.10 30.44
C PRO A 30 -33.71 -4.39 31.26
N LEU A 31 -32.88 -5.40 30.98
CA LEU A 31 -32.94 -6.68 31.68
C LEU A 31 -32.61 -6.53 33.17
N TYR A 32 -31.60 -5.73 33.50
CA TYR A 32 -31.21 -5.50 34.89
C TYR A 32 -32.22 -4.68 35.69
N PHE A 33 -33.19 -4.01 35.06
CA PHE A 33 -34.32 -3.44 35.80
C PHE A 33 -35.07 -4.52 36.58
N PHE A 34 -35.34 -5.66 35.95
CA PHE A 34 -36.07 -6.75 36.62
C PHE A 34 -35.28 -7.30 37.82
N VAL A 35 -33.96 -7.37 37.70
CA VAL A 35 -33.09 -7.83 38.78
C VAL A 35 -33.18 -6.89 39.97
N TRP A 36 -33.04 -5.58 39.78
CA TRP A 36 -33.01 -4.62 40.89
C TRP A 36 -34.39 -4.17 41.37
N HIS A 37 -35.46 -4.41 40.60
CA HIS A 37 -36.82 -4.10 41.01
C HIS A 37 -37.51 -5.29 41.69
N TYR A 38 -37.33 -6.52 41.18
CA TYR A 38 -38.04 -7.71 41.68
C TYR A 38 -37.17 -8.67 42.48
N LEU A 39 -35.91 -8.91 42.10
CA LEU A 39 -35.04 -9.90 42.78
C LEU A 39 -34.28 -9.30 43.96
N PHE A 40 -33.72 -8.11 43.79
CA PHE A 40 -32.92 -7.39 44.80
C PHE A 40 -33.37 -5.92 44.91
N PRO A 41 -34.55 -5.65 45.47
CA PRO A 41 -35.17 -4.32 45.48
C PRO A 41 -34.23 -3.22 45.98
N GLN A 42 -34.03 -2.18 45.17
CA GLN A 42 -33.27 -1.00 45.54
C GLN A 42 -34.19 0.20 45.84
N PRO A 43 -33.77 1.15 46.71
CA PRO A 43 -34.56 2.33 47.05
C PRO A 43 -35.02 3.16 45.84
N TYR A 44 -34.18 3.23 44.81
CA TYR A 44 -34.46 3.96 43.58
C TYR A 44 -34.15 3.11 42.35
N GLU A 45 -35.15 2.92 41.51
CA GLU A 45 -35.02 2.32 40.18
C GLU A 45 -35.91 3.03 39.15
N ASN A 46 -35.38 3.22 37.94
CA ASN A 46 -36.07 3.94 36.87
C ASN A 46 -35.96 3.18 35.53
N PHE A 47 -37.09 2.61 35.11
CA PHE A 47 -37.17 1.84 33.86
C PHE A 47 -36.96 2.71 32.61
N LEU A 48 -37.50 3.94 32.59
CA LEU A 48 -37.36 4.86 31.45
C LEU A 48 -35.91 5.29 31.25
N LEU A 49 -35.19 5.56 32.33
CA LEU A 49 -33.76 5.88 32.27
C LEU A 49 -32.95 4.72 31.69
N ARG A 50 -33.24 3.48 32.10
CA ARG A 50 -32.59 2.27 31.57
C ARG A 50 -32.91 2.05 30.09
N LEU A 51 -34.17 2.25 29.67
CA LEU A 51 -34.54 2.19 28.26
C LEU A 51 -33.81 3.24 27.42
N PHE A 52 -33.71 4.47 27.92
CA PHE A 52 -32.95 5.54 27.28
C PHE A 52 -31.48 5.15 27.12
N CYS A 53 -30.81 4.73 28.20
CA CYS A 53 -29.42 4.27 28.15
C CYS A 53 -29.25 3.10 27.18
N GLY A 54 -30.13 2.09 27.23
CA GLY A 54 -30.10 0.94 26.30
C GLY A 54 -30.26 1.35 24.84
N SER A 55 -31.14 2.32 24.55
CA SER A 55 -31.36 2.83 23.19
C SER A 55 -30.11 3.45 22.55
N LEU A 56 -29.22 4.06 23.35
CA LEU A 56 -27.98 4.67 22.87
C LEU A 56 -26.98 3.64 22.35
N PHE A 57 -27.11 2.36 22.73
CA PHE A 57 -26.25 1.26 22.26
C PHE A 57 -26.78 0.59 20.98
N ILE A 58 -28.04 0.81 20.59
CA ILE A 58 -28.65 0.21 19.37
C ILE A 58 -27.86 0.54 18.10
N PRO A 59 -27.37 1.79 17.87
CA PRO A 59 -26.57 2.10 16.68
C PRO A 59 -25.28 1.28 16.57
N PHE A 60 -24.73 0.76 17.67
CA PHE A 60 -23.54 -0.12 17.61
C PHE A 60 -23.87 -1.51 17.07
N VAL A 61 -25.08 -2.01 17.34
CA VAL A 61 -25.57 -3.29 16.81
C VAL A 61 -25.87 -3.18 15.31
N LEU A 62 -26.47 -2.06 14.90
CA LEU A 62 -26.87 -1.80 13.51
C LEU A 62 -25.77 -1.17 12.65
N LYS A 63 -24.49 -1.29 13.05
CA LYS A 63 -23.38 -0.52 12.46
C LYS A 63 -23.27 -0.61 10.93
N ASP A 64 -23.58 -1.78 10.37
CA ASP A 64 -23.49 -2.06 8.92
C ASP A 64 -24.70 -1.54 8.12
N HIS A 65 -25.76 -1.11 8.80
CA HIS A 65 -27.01 -0.61 8.22
C HIS A 65 -27.29 0.86 8.53
N LEU A 66 -26.33 1.59 9.11
CA LEU A 66 -26.49 2.99 9.46
C LEU A 66 -26.55 3.89 8.21
N PRO A 67 -27.39 4.94 8.21
CA PRO A 67 -27.50 5.86 7.08
C PRO A 67 -26.24 6.73 6.93
N TYR A 68 -25.92 7.12 5.69
CA TYR A 68 -24.68 7.83 5.34
C TYR A 68 -24.43 9.12 6.15
N TRP A 69 -25.48 9.85 6.53
CA TRP A 69 -25.33 11.07 7.35
C TRP A 69 -24.82 10.80 8.77
N PHE A 70 -25.10 9.61 9.33
CA PHE A 70 -24.68 9.23 10.67
C PHE A 70 -23.19 8.85 10.73
N LEU A 71 -22.62 8.40 9.61
CA LEU A 71 -21.20 8.03 9.50
C LEU A 71 -20.26 9.19 9.86
N ARG A 72 -20.69 10.45 9.66
CA ARG A 72 -19.91 11.65 10.03
C ARG A 72 -19.77 11.84 11.55
N TYR A 73 -20.71 11.32 12.32
CA TYR A 73 -20.81 11.54 13.77
C TYR A 73 -20.53 10.28 14.62
N LYS A 74 -20.22 9.15 13.98
CA LYS A 74 -20.07 7.84 14.64
C LYS A 74 -19.11 7.84 15.84
N ALA A 75 -17.98 8.53 15.74
CA ALA A 75 -16.99 8.59 16.82
C ALA A 75 -17.45 9.47 18.00
N ILE A 76 -18.17 10.55 17.72
CA ILE A 76 -18.74 11.43 18.75
C ILE A 76 -19.88 10.71 19.46
N HIS A 77 -20.76 10.05 18.71
CA HIS A 77 -21.82 9.22 19.27
C HIS A 77 -21.25 8.13 20.18
N PHE A 78 -20.17 7.46 19.76
CA PHE A 78 -19.51 6.45 20.59
C PHE A 78 -19.10 7.00 21.96
N ILE A 79 -18.38 8.13 21.99
CA ILE A 79 -17.96 8.76 23.23
C ILE A 79 -19.17 9.19 24.07
N ALA A 80 -20.20 9.76 23.46
CA ALA A 80 -21.40 10.18 24.16
C ALA A 80 -22.11 8.99 24.82
N THR A 81 -22.30 7.88 24.09
CA THR A 81 -22.92 6.65 24.59
C THR A 81 -22.12 6.05 25.74
N ILE A 82 -20.79 5.97 25.64
CA ILE A 82 -19.95 5.45 26.72
C ILE A 82 -20.01 6.38 27.95
N THR A 83 -19.99 7.70 27.76
CA THR A 83 -20.08 8.69 28.85
C THR A 83 -21.40 8.59 29.60
N ILE A 84 -22.52 8.51 28.86
CA ILE A 84 -23.87 8.45 29.42
C ILE A 84 -24.13 7.07 30.04
N GLY A 85 -23.79 5.99 29.34
CA GLY A 85 -24.08 4.63 29.77
C GLY A 85 -23.22 4.16 30.95
N LEU A 86 -21.97 4.62 31.07
CA LEU A 86 -21.04 4.14 32.10
C LEU A 86 -20.86 5.18 33.23
N PRO A 87 -19.96 6.20 33.15
CA PRO A 87 -19.76 7.10 34.28
C PRO A 87 -21.02 7.84 34.76
N PHE A 88 -21.88 8.32 33.85
CA PHE A 88 -23.08 9.06 34.23
C PHE A 88 -24.15 8.19 34.89
N PHE A 89 -24.63 7.15 34.22
CA PHE A 89 -25.72 6.32 34.74
C PHE A 89 -25.36 5.72 36.10
N PHE A 90 -24.16 5.14 36.24
CA PHE A 90 -23.78 4.45 37.47
C PHE A 90 -23.47 5.43 38.61
N SER A 91 -22.94 6.63 38.35
CA SER A 91 -22.79 7.66 39.40
C SER A 91 -24.13 8.22 39.86
N TYR A 92 -25.06 8.45 38.93
CA TYR A 92 -26.43 8.87 39.26
C TYR A 92 -27.14 7.83 40.13
N MET A 93 -27.12 6.56 39.72
CA MET A 93 -27.76 5.48 40.47
C MET A 93 -27.10 5.23 41.83
N LEU A 94 -25.79 5.42 41.94
CA LEU A 94 -25.07 5.35 43.23
C LEU A 94 -25.57 6.39 44.23
N ILE A 95 -25.71 7.64 43.78
CA ILE A 95 -26.15 8.74 44.64
C ILE A 95 -27.64 8.57 45.01
N MET A 96 -28.49 8.22 44.04
CA MET A 96 -29.92 7.99 44.26
C MET A 96 -30.23 6.78 45.17
N ASN A 97 -29.34 5.79 45.21
CA ASN A 97 -29.45 4.63 46.10
C ASN A 97 -28.59 4.75 47.36
N HIS A 98 -28.36 5.99 47.82
CA HIS A 98 -27.72 6.30 49.10
C HIS A 98 -26.39 5.57 49.33
N TRP A 99 -25.54 5.47 48.30
CA TRP A 99 -24.22 4.85 48.40
C TRP A 99 -24.23 3.37 48.83
N SER A 100 -25.30 2.63 48.49
CA SER A 100 -25.40 1.20 48.78
C SER A 100 -24.24 0.39 48.17
N ILE A 101 -23.82 -0.66 48.88
CA ILE A 101 -22.70 -1.53 48.50
C ILE A 101 -22.82 -2.08 47.06
N PRO A 102 -23.99 -2.58 46.59
CA PRO A 102 -24.13 -3.06 45.22
C PRO A 102 -23.87 -1.98 44.16
N TRP A 103 -24.29 -0.74 44.42
CA TRP A 103 -24.07 0.37 43.50
C TRP A 103 -22.64 0.91 43.56
N VAL A 104 -21.96 0.85 44.71
CA VAL A 104 -20.51 1.13 44.81
C VAL A 104 -19.73 0.15 43.95
N MET A 105 -20.02 -1.15 44.06
CA MET A 105 -19.37 -2.19 43.23
C MET A 105 -19.69 -2.01 41.74
N SER A 106 -20.96 -1.69 41.42
CA SER A 106 -21.40 -1.48 40.03
C SER A 106 -20.74 -0.24 39.40
N PHE A 107 -20.59 0.85 40.14
CA PHE A 107 -19.90 2.05 39.68
C PHE A 107 -18.41 1.81 39.49
N MET A 108 -17.76 1.09 40.41
CA MET A 108 -16.35 0.70 40.25
C MET A 108 -16.16 -0.19 39.01
N ALA A 109 -17.04 -1.16 38.79
CA ALA A 109 -17.02 -2.01 37.59
C ALA A 109 -17.23 -1.19 36.30
N ALA A 110 -18.11 -0.20 36.31
CA ALA A 110 -18.33 0.70 35.17
C ALA A 110 -17.09 1.54 34.84
N LEU A 111 -16.35 2.02 35.86
CA LEU A 111 -15.09 2.73 35.67
C LEU A 111 -13.97 1.83 35.15
N PHE A 112 -13.88 0.58 35.61
CA PHE A 112 -12.93 -0.39 35.04
C PHE A 112 -13.28 -0.74 33.59
N LEU A 113 -14.56 -0.94 33.31
CA LEU A 113 -15.02 -1.20 31.94
C LEU A 113 -14.73 -0.01 31.03
N SER A 114 -14.89 1.23 31.50
CA SER A 114 -14.56 2.42 30.71
C SER A 114 -13.06 2.55 30.43
N ILE A 115 -12.19 2.17 31.38
CA ILE A 115 -10.73 2.07 31.16
C ILE A 115 -10.42 1.01 30.09
N LEU A 116 -11.07 -0.16 30.14
CA LEU A 116 -10.87 -1.21 29.14
C LEU A 116 -11.38 -0.83 27.75
N LEU A 117 -12.37 0.07 27.67
CA LEU A 117 -12.98 0.55 26.43
C LEU A 117 -12.33 1.81 25.85
N ILE A 118 -11.47 2.50 26.58
CA ILE A 118 -10.81 3.73 26.12
C ILE A 118 -9.36 3.71 26.59
N TYR A 119 -8.45 3.42 25.65
CA TYR A 119 -7.03 3.35 25.94
C TYR A 119 -6.36 4.72 26.15
N ASP A 120 -6.95 5.80 25.62
CA ASP A 120 -6.39 7.15 25.75
C ASP A 120 -6.70 7.73 27.14
N ALA A 121 -5.66 7.79 27.99
CA ALA A 121 -5.72 8.29 29.36
C ALA A 121 -6.34 9.69 29.50
N TYR A 122 -6.16 10.56 28.49
CA TYR A 122 -6.75 11.90 28.51
C TYR A 122 -8.26 11.84 28.25
N ILE A 123 -8.69 11.09 27.23
CA ILE A 123 -10.12 10.97 26.88
C ILE A 123 -10.89 10.31 28.03
N ILE A 124 -10.37 9.20 28.57
CA ILE A 124 -11.04 8.49 29.68
C ILE A 124 -11.19 9.38 30.92
N SER A 125 -10.17 10.20 31.24
CA SER A 125 -10.25 11.17 32.33
C SER A 125 -11.34 12.20 32.09
N VAL A 126 -11.40 12.77 30.89
CA VAL A 126 -12.41 13.79 30.53
C VAL A 126 -13.82 13.21 30.57
N ILE A 127 -14.07 12.04 29.98
CA ILE A 127 -15.42 11.47 29.94
C ILE A 127 -15.91 11.06 31.33
N SER A 128 -15.02 10.55 32.19
CA SER A 128 -15.39 10.16 33.55
C SER A 128 -15.70 11.40 34.40
N ILE A 129 -14.91 12.47 34.29
CA ILE A 129 -15.20 13.75 34.96
C ILE A 129 -16.57 14.27 34.51
N ILE A 130 -16.80 14.37 33.21
CA ILE A 130 -18.06 14.89 32.66
C ILE A 130 -19.25 14.04 33.12
N GLY A 131 -19.16 12.71 33.01
CA GLY A 131 -20.26 11.82 33.37
C GLY A 131 -20.56 11.83 34.88
N ILE A 132 -19.54 11.80 35.74
CA ILE A 132 -19.71 11.88 37.20
C ILE A 132 -20.30 13.24 37.61
N SER A 133 -19.79 14.34 37.04
CA SER A 133 -20.32 15.69 37.30
C SER A 133 -21.78 15.82 36.87
N LEU A 134 -22.16 15.27 35.71
CA LEU A 134 -23.55 15.24 35.27
C LEU A 134 -24.40 14.37 36.20
N GLY A 135 -23.92 13.20 36.61
CA GLY A 135 -24.65 12.33 37.53
C GLY A 135 -24.95 13.01 38.86
N ALA A 136 -23.94 13.70 39.44
CA ALA A 136 -24.10 14.50 40.65
C ALA A 136 -25.06 15.68 40.45
N LEU A 137 -24.94 16.42 39.34
CA LEU A 137 -25.80 17.57 39.06
C LEU A 137 -27.27 17.13 38.96
N PHE A 138 -27.56 16.04 38.24
CA PHE A 138 -28.91 15.51 38.11
C PHE A 138 -29.45 14.90 39.42
N SER A 139 -28.61 14.30 40.26
CA SER A 139 -29.08 13.78 41.55
C SER A 139 -29.45 14.90 42.52
N TYR A 140 -28.59 15.92 42.68
CA TYR A 140 -28.82 17.02 43.61
C TYR A 140 -29.84 18.05 43.11
N GLY A 141 -30.00 18.20 41.79
CA GLY A 141 -30.92 19.17 41.20
C GLY A 141 -32.40 18.75 41.25
N PHE A 142 -32.69 17.43 41.23
CA PHE A 142 -34.06 16.92 41.20
C PHE A 142 -34.55 16.36 42.54
N HIS A 143 -33.64 15.94 43.43
CA HIS A 143 -33.99 15.40 44.74
C HIS A 143 -33.00 15.91 45.82
N PRO A 144 -33.47 16.61 46.86
CA PRO A 144 -32.62 16.92 48.01
C PRO A 144 -32.37 15.61 48.79
N ILE A 145 -31.14 15.10 48.70
CA ILE A 145 -30.74 13.83 49.34
C ILE A 145 -30.08 14.13 50.69
N ASN A 146 -30.57 13.50 51.76
CA ASN A 146 -29.89 13.50 53.06
C ASN A 146 -28.67 12.57 53.01
N SER A 147 -27.52 13.06 53.49
CA SER A 147 -26.20 12.42 53.37
C SER A 147 -25.86 11.44 54.51
N ASP A 148 -26.84 10.82 55.15
CA ASP A 148 -26.60 10.08 56.40
C ASP A 148 -25.85 8.74 56.22
N ASN A 149 -25.77 8.20 54.99
CA ASN A 149 -25.12 6.91 54.68
C ASN A 149 -23.82 7.02 53.88
N PHE A 150 -23.22 8.21 53.77
CA PHE A 150 -22.01 8.41 52.97
C PHE A 150 -20.74 7.97 53.72
N HIS A 151 -19.94 7.10 53.10
CA HIS A 151 -18.65 6.65 53.65
C HIS A 151 -17.47 7.17 52.82
N TRP A 152 -16.63 8.00 53.44
CA TRP A 152 -15.39 8.54 52.84
C TRP A 152 -14.44 7.46 52.31
N GLY A 153 -14.47 6.25 52.90
CA GLY A 153 -13.66 5.12 52.46
C GLY A 153 -13.94 4.70 51.01
N TYR A 154 -15.17 4.84 50.51
CA TYR A 154 -15.49 4.48 49.13
C TYR A 154 -14.80 5.39 48.12
N ILE A 155 -14.73 6.69 48.38
CA ILE A 155 -14.02 7.63 47.49
C ILE A 155 -12.54 7.29 47.43
N ALA A 156 -11.92 6.95 48.58
CA ALA A 156 -10.51 6.59 48.63
C ALA A 156 -10.21 5.34 47.77
N VAL A 157 -11.02 4.28 47.92
CA VAL A 157 -10.86 3.04 47.15
C VAL A 157 -11.09 3.27 45.66
N ILE A 158 -12.21 3.91 45.29
CA ILE A 158 -12.54 4.17 43.87
C ILE A 158 -11.45 5.02 43.21
N SER A 159 -11.00 6.09 43.88
CA SER A 159 -9.99 7.00 43.34
C SER A 159 -8.64 6.29 43.16
N PHE A 160 -8.20 5.52 44.16
CA PHE A 160 -6.97 4.73 44.07
C PHE A 160 -7.03 3.71 42.93
N SER A 161 -8.09 2.90 42.89
CA SER A 161 -8.29 1.88 41.84
C SER A 161 -8.35 2.50 40.44
N TYR A 162 -9.01 3.63 40.29
CA TYR A 162 -9.15 4.32 39.00
C TYR A 162 -7.82 4.91 38.52
N VAL A 163 -7.08 5.62 39.39
CA VAL A 163 -5.78 6.21 39.04
C VAL A 163 -4.75 5.12 38.71
N THR A 164 -4.66 4.08 39.54
CA THR A 164 -3.76 2.95 39.28
C THR A 164 -4.14 2.21 37.99
N GLY A 165 -5.44 2.03 37.74
CA GLY A 165 -5.96 1.42 36.51
C GLY A 165 -5.56 2.17 35.24
N ILE A 166 -5.76 3.50 35.22
CA ILE A 166 -5.35 4.35 34.09
C ILE A 166 -3.83 4.30 33.90
N ALA A 167 -3.06 4.46 34.98
CA ALA A 167 -1.60 4.47 34.90
C ALA A 167 -1.03 3.14 34.36
N SER A 168 -1.57 2.01 34.84
CA SER A 168 -1.16 0.68 34.38
C SER A 168 -1.54 0.44 32.92
N HIS A 169 -2.77 0.78 32.53
CA HIS A 169 -3.23 0.60 31.16
C HIS A 169 -2.44 1.47 30.16
N TYR A 170 -2.20 2.73 30.53
CA TYR A 170 -1.40 3.67 29.74
C TYR A 170 0.04 3.18 29.54
N ARG A 171 0.69 2.70 30.61
CA ARG A 171 2.06 2.16 30.53
C ARG A 171 2.14 0.94 29.62
N ASN A 172 1.17 0.02 29.73
CA ASN A 172 1.11 -1.15 28.87
C ASN A 172 0.95 -0.74 27.40
N HIS A 173 0.06 0.21 27.11
CA HIS A 173 -0.16 0.70 25.75
C HIS A 173 1.08 1.38 25.15
N ILE A 174 1.77 2.24 25.92
CA ILE A 174 3.02 2.86 25.46
C ILE A 174 4.05 1.81 25.10
N HIS A 175 4.23 0.80 25.95
CA HIS A 175 5.21 -0.25 25.71
C HIS A 175 4.93 -1.03 24.41
N TYR A 176 3.66 -1.30 24.10
CA TYR A 176 3.28 -1.92 22.82
C TYR A 176 3.55 -0.99 21.62
N GLU A 177 3.20 0.29 21.72
CA GLU A 177 3.47 1.28 20.67
C GLU A 177 4.96 1.48 20.43
N ASP A 178 5.78 1.56 21.48
CA ASP A 178 7.24 1.72 21.37
C ASP A 178 7.89 0.51 20.68
N GLN A 179 7.43 -0.71 20.99
CA GLN A 179 7.89 -1.91 20.28
C GLN A 179 7.49 -1.89 18.80
N LEU A 180 6.28 -1.42 18.48
CA LEU A 180 5.82 -1.27 17.09
C LEU A 180 6.59 -0.19 16.34
N LEU A 181 6.84 0.96 16.98
CA LEU A 181 7.61 2.07 16.41
C LEU A 181 9.07 1.69 16.22
N PHE A 182 9.66 0.96 17.18
CA PHE A 182 11.00 0.39 17.05
C PHE A 182 11.05 -0.60 15.89
N ALA A 183 10.11 -1.54 15.80
CA ALA A 183 10.04 -2.48 14.67
C ALA A 183 9.88 -1.76 13.32
N ARG A 184 9.08 -0.66 13.28
CA ARG A 184 8.88 0.19 12.10
C ARG A 184 10.13 0.94 11.68
N SER A 185 10.74 1.69 12.60
CA SER A 185 11.92 2.52 12.31
C SER A 185 13.15 1.67 12.01
N PHE A 186 13.34 0.57 12.76
CA PHE A 186 14.42 -0.38 12.53
C PHE A 186 14.28 -1.06 11.16
N SER A 187 13.06 -1.43 10.76
CA SER A 187 12.84 -2.06 9.45
C SER A 187 12.94 -1.08 8.28
N ALA A 188 12.47 0.16 8.44
CA ALA A 188 12.67 1.23 7.46
C ALA A 188 14.16 1.57 7.29
N GLY A 189 14.90 1.69 8.39
CA GLY A 189 16.34 1.93 8.38
C GLY A 189 17.13 0.79 7.72
N ILE A 190 16.89 -0.46 8.12
CA ILE A 190 17.53 -1.64 7.52
C ILE A 190 17.19 -1.75 6.03
N ALA A 191 15.94 -1.50 5.65
CA ALA A 191 15.54 -1.52 4.25
C ALA A 191 16.33 -0.50 3.42
N HIS A 192 16.47 0.73 3.91
CA HIS A 192 17.27 1.76 3.25
C HIS A 192 18.76 1.38 3.19
N GLU A 193 19.33 0.90 4.30
CA GLU A 193 20.74 0.51 4.37
C GLU A 193 21.06 -0.73 3.52
N MET A 194 20.13 -1.67 3.37
CA MET A 194 20.30 -2.85 2.50
C MET A 194 20.06 -2.53 1.02
N ARG A 195 19.19 -1.56 0.71
CA ARG A 195 18.86 -1.19 -0.69
C ARG A 195 20.04 -0.55 -1.42
N ASN A 196 20.88 0.19 -0.72
CA ASN A 196 22.07 0.84 -1.27
C ASN A 196 23.12 -0.17 -1.81
N PRO A 197 23.60 -1.16 -1.04
CA PRO A 197 24.54 -2.15 -1.56
C PRO A 197 23.91 -3.03 -2.65
N PHE A 198 22.62 -3.38 -2.55
CA PHE A 198 21.94 -4.16 -3.59
C PHE A 198 21.80 -3.40 -4.91
N SER A 199 21.43 -2.12 -4.87
CA SER A 199 21.33 -1.28 -6.08
C SER A 199 22.71 -1.09 -6.74
N SER A 200 23.77 -0.99 -5.94
CA SER A 200 25.15 -0.96 -6.43
C SER A 200 25.54 -2.25 -7.15
N LEU A 201 25.29 -3.41 -6.52
CA LEU A 201 25.57 -4.72 -7.13
C LEU A 201 24.78 -4.95 -8.42
N TYR A 202 23.50 -4.57 -8.44
CA TYR A 202 22.65 -4.66 -9.63
C TYR A 202 23.24 -3.83 -10.79
N SER A 203 23.63 -2.59 -10.49
CA SER A 203 24.26 -1.68 -11.46
C SER A 203 25.59 -2.24 -11.98
N SER A 204 26.44 -2.78 -11.11
CA SER A 204 27.70 -3.44 -11.51
C SER A 204 27.46 -4.65 -12.42
N MET A 205 26.41 -5.41 -12.17
CA MET A 205 26.01 -6.54 -13.01
C MET A 205 25.51 -6.09 -14.37
N GLU A 206 24.75 -5.00 -14.44
CA GLU A 206 24.23 -4.48 -15.70
C GLU A 206 25.34 -3.91 -16.57
N LEU A 207 26.31 -3.23 -15.94
CA LEU A 207 27.56 -2.81 -16.58
C LEU A 207 28.33 -4.00 -17.16
N MET A 208 28.49 -5.09 -16.39
CA MET A 208 29.16 -6.29 -16.90
C MET A 208 28.42 -6.91 -18.09
N LEU A 209 27.08 -6.98 -18.07
CA LEU A 209 26.32 -7.47 -19.23
C LEU A 209 26.50 -6.59 -20.46
N ASP A 210 26.57 -5.27 -20.29
CA ASP A 210 26.73 -4.35 -21.41
C ASP A 210 28.15 -4.41 -22.00
N ILE A 211 29.18 -4.50 -21.16
CA ILE A 211 30.57 -4.76 -21.59
C ILE A 211 30.66 -6.10 -22.37
N LEU A 212 29.98 -7.14 -21.89
CA LEU A 212 29.88 -8.45 -22.56
C LEU A 212 29.01 -8.45 -23.83
N ARG A 213 28.22 -7.39 -24.08
CA ARG A 213 27.50 -7.19 -25.34
C ARG A 213 28.34 -6.45 -26.37
N GLN A 214 29.23 -5.56 -25.94
CA GLN A 214 30.11 -4.79 -26.82
C GLN A 214 31.33 -5.59 -27.30
N LYS A 215 31.79 -6.59 -26.54
CA LYS A 215 32.85 -7.50 -27.00
C LYS A 215 32.35 -8.49 -28.05
N ASN A 216 32.74 -8.24 -29.29
CA ASN A 216 32.53 -9.10 -30.45
C ASN A 216 33.66 -10.15 -30.50
N ASP A 217 33.61 -11.19 -29.66
CA ASP A 217 34.68 -12.20 -29.59
C ASP A 217 34.20 -13.64 -29.82
N ASN A 218 35.02 -14.39 -30.57
CA ASN A 218 34.79 -15.74 -31.13
C ASN A 218 34.61 -16.89 -30.10
N LYS A 219 34.45 -16.61 -28.81
CA LYS A 219 34.17 -17.61 -27.75
C LYS A 219 32.73 -17.45 -27.24
N LYS A 220 31.76 -17.92 -28.01
CA LYS A 220 30.31 -17.79 -27.72
C LYS A 220 29.87 -18.48 -26.42
N ASP A 221 30.48 -19.59 -26.04
CA ASP A 221 29.99 -20.41 -24.91
C ASP A 221 30.29 -19.78 -23.54
N ASN A 222 31.54 -19.38 -23.26
CA ASN A 222 31.90 -18.75 -21.97
C ASN A 222 31.20 -17.40 -21.74
N VAL A 223 30.92 -16.65 -22.82
CA VAL A 223 30.20 -15.37 -22.73
C VAL A 223 28.72 -15.59 -22.41
N ASN A 224 28.11 -16.65 -22.95
CA ASN A 224 26.72 -16.99 -22.65
C ASN A 224 26.55 -17.49 -21.21
N GLU A 225 27.52 -18.23 -20.70
CA GLU A 225 27.57 -18.69 -19.31
C GLU A 225 27.76 -17.53 -18.32
N LEU A 226 28.68 -16.59 -18.60
CA LEU A 226 28.78 -15.38 -17.79
C LEU A 226 27.49 -14.55 -17.83
N LYS A 227 26.85 -14.42 -19.01
CA LYS A 227 25.58 -13.73 -19.14
C LYS A 227 24.45 -14.39 -18.37
N SER A 228 24.42 -15.73 -18.25
CA SER A 228 23.41 -16.44 -17.46
C SER A 228 23.66 -16.27 -15.95
N ILE A 229 24.92 -16.35 -15.50
CA ILE A 229 25.31 -16.10 -14.11
C ILE A 229 24.95 -14.68 -13.68
N ILE A 230 25.28 -13.68 -14.50
CA ILE A 230 24.97 -12.29 -14.18
C ILE A 230 23.45 -12.06 -14.13
N ARG A 231 22.68 -12.61 -15.06
CA ARG A 231 21.21 -12.55 -15.01
C ARG A 231 20.65 -13.23 -13.76
N SER A 232 21.17 -14.39 -13.39
CA SER A 232 20.79 -15.10 -12.17
C SER A 232 21.01 -14.24 -10.93
N ASN A 233 22.18 -13.60 -10.82
CA ASN A 233 22.48 -12.75 -9.67
C ASN A 233 21.64 -11.47 -9.65
N MET A 234 21.33 -10.87 -10.80
CA MET A 234 20.36 -9.77 -10.88
C MET A 234 18.99 -10.19 -10.38
N THR A 235 18.53 -11.40 -10.72
CA THR A 235 17.26 -11.94 -10.21
C THR A 235 17.30 -12.09 -8.69
N VAL A 236 18.41 -12.56 -8.11
CA VAL A 236 18.58 -12.65 -6.65
C VAL A 236 18.55 -11.28 -5.98
N ILE A 237 19.17 -10.27 -6.57
CA ILE A 237 19.15 -8.90 -6.05
C ILE A 237 17.74 -8.29 -6.14
N ASN A 238 17.06 -8.48 -7.29
CA ASN A 238 15.68 -8.04 -7.45
C ASN A 238 14.78 -8.71 -6.41
N ASN A 239 14.86 -10.03 -6.26
CA ASN A 239 14.15 -10.79 -5.23
C ASN A 239 14.47 -10.29 -3.80
N SER A 240 15.67 -9.77 -3.56
CA SER A 240 16.07 -9.22 -2.25
C SER A 240 15.45 -7.85 -1.99
N ASN A 241 15.50 -6.93 -2.96
CA ASN A 241 14.80 -5.64 -2.92
C ASN A 241 13.28 -5.81 -2.76
N GLU A 242 12.76 -6.80 -3.45
CA GLU A 242 11.39 -7.28 -3.39
C GLU A 242 11.01 -7.80 -1.99
N THR A 243 11.87 -8.61 -1.37
CA THR A 243 11.73 -9.07 0.03
C THR A 243 11.84 -7.95 1.05
N ILE A 244 12.63 -6.92 0.78
CA ILE A 244 12.70 -5.71 1.62
C ILE A 244 11.38 -4.94 1.55
N ASN A 245 10.84 -4.71 0.34
CA ASN A 245 9.55 -4.04 0.16
C ASN A 245 8.41 -4.80 0.83
N LEU A 246 8.47 -6.13 0.83
CA LEU A 246 7.58 -7.00 1.59
C LEU A 246 7.64 -6.77 3.10
N LEU A 247 8.84 -6.78 3.68
CA LEU A 247 9.02 -6.57 5.11
C LEU A 247 8.46 -5.21 5.51
N LEU A 248 8.77 -4.17 4.74
CA LEU A 248 8.20 -2.84 4.92
C LEU A 248 6.67 -2.82 4.78
N SER A 249 6.12 -3.48 3.77
CA SER A 249 4.67 -3.55 3.55
C SER A 249 3.96 -4.38 4.63
N SER A 250 4.62 -5.38 5.21
CA SER A 250 4.06 -6.20 6.30
C SER A 250 4.00 -5.46 7.64
N ILE A 251 4.77 -4.37 7.77
CA ILE A 251 4.93 -3.57 8.98
C ILE A 251 4.04 -2.31 8.97
N ASN A 252 3.63 -1.85 7.78
CA ASN A 252 2.62 -0.80 7.66
C ASN A 252 1.23 -1.37 8.01
N GLU A 253 0.59 -0.80 9.04
CA GLU A 253 -0.78 -1.13 9.49
C GLU A 253 -1.87 -0.84 8.45
N HIS A 254 -1.52 -0.22 7.31
CA HIS A 254 -2.47 0.17 6.28
C HIS A 254 -2.78 -0.99 5.34
N ALA A 255 -4.03 -1.03 4.87
CA ALA A 255 -4.48 -1.98 3.85
C ALA A 255 -3.55 -1.94 2.63
N ILE A 256 -3.29 -3.11 2.06
CA ILE A 256 -2.47 -3.27 0.84
C ILE A 256 -2.98 -2.34 -0.25
N SER A 257 -2.09 -1.53 -0.82
CA SER A 257 -2.44 -0.63 -1.93
C SER A 257 -2.92 -1.44 -3.13
N THR A 258 -4.13 -1.14 -3.60
CA THR A 258 -4.76 -1.83 -4.73
C THR A 258 -4.44 -1.17 -6.08
N ASN A 259 -3.69 -0.06 -6.10
CA ASN A 259 -3.45 0.75 -7.30
C ASN A 259 -2.74 -0.01 -8.44
N THR A 260 -1.97 -1.04 -8.10
CA THR A 260 -1.22 -1.88 -9.05
C THR A 260 -1.98 -3.10 -9.53
N PHE A 261 -3.25 -3.28 -9.12
CA PHE A 261 -3.98 -4.50 -9.44
C PHE A 261 -4.31 -4.59 -10.93
N GLN A 262 -4.05 -5.77 -11.48
CA GLN A 262 -4.25 -6.14 -12.87
C GLN A 262 -4.77 -7.58 -12.96
N GLU A 263 -5.16 -8.00 -14.15
CA GLU A 263 -5.54 -9.37 -14.45
C GLU A 263 -4.31 -10.21 -14.81
N TYR A 264 -4.06 -11.27 -14.05
CA TYR A 264 -2.93 -12.18 -14.26
C TYR A 264 -3.40 -13.63 -14.31
N SER A 265 -2.75 -14.45 -15.15
CA SER A 265 -2.95 -15.91 -15.17
C SER A 265 -2.43 -16.53 -13.86
N ILE A 266 -3.28 -17.31 -13.19
CA ILE A 266 -2.91 -18.01 -11.95
C ILE A 266 -1.79 -19.02 -12.22
N VAL A 267 -1.92 -19.81 -13.29
CA VAL A 267 -0.93 -20.85 -13.62
C VAL A 267 0.42 -20.24 -13.95
N ASN A 268 0.45 -19.15 -14.73
CA ASN A 268 1.70 -18.49 -15.10
C ASN A 268 2.40 -17.86 -13.89
N ILE A 269 1.65 -17.20 -13.00
CA ILE A 269 2.22 -16.62 -11.78
C ILE A 269 2.79 -17.73 -10.88
N ILE A 270 2.06 -18.81 -10.65
CA ILE A 270 2.55 -19.92 -9.81
C ILE A 270 3.78 -20.58 -10.42
N LYS A 271 3.77 -20.90 -11.72
CA LYS A 271 4.94 -21.48 -12.40
C LYS A 271 6.16 -20.56 -12.33
N SER A 272 5.98 -19.30 -12.70
CA SER A 272 7.05 -18.29 -12.65
C SER A 272 7.59 -18.09 -11.24
N SER A 273 6.75 -18.20 -10.21
CA SER A 273 7.17 -18.16 -8.80
C SER A 273 7.99 -19.40 -8.44
N VAL A 274 7.50 -20.60 -8.75
CA VAL A 274 8.24 -21.84 -8.49
C VAL A 274 9.58 -21.87 -9.23
N GLU A 275 9.68 -21.30 -10.43
CA GLU A 275 10.92 -21.19 -11.20
C GLU A 275 11.90 -20.16 -10.63
N SER A 276 11.40 -19.01 -10.18
CA SER A 276 12.22 -17.91 -9.65
C SER A 276 12.55 -18.01 -8.16
N TYR A 277 12.01 -19.02 -7.46
CA TYR A 277 12.29 -19.25 -6.04
C TYR A 277 13.78 -19.57 -5.81
N GLY A 278 14.38 -18.95 -4.78
CA GLY A 278 15.80 -19.11 -4.45
C GLY A 278 16.11 -20.41 -3.71
N TYR A 279 16.10 -21.53 -4.42
CA TYR A 279 16.45 -22.85 -3.86
C TYR A 279 17.91 -22.90 -3.38
N GLN A 280 18.18 -23.63 -2.30
CA GLN A 280 19.55 -23.86 -1.81
C GLN A 280 20.32 -24.85 -2.70
N SER A 281 19.61 -25.80 -3.30
CA SER A 281 20.17 -26.77 -4.25
C SER A 281 19.24 -27.01 -5.44
N LEU A 282 19.79 -27.44 -6.58
CA LEU A 282 19.01 -27.86 -7.75
C LEU A 282 18.10 -29.06 -7.44
N GLN A 283 18.46 -29.88 -6.45
CA GLN A 283 17.64 -31.01 -5.98
C GLN A 283 16.39 -30.54 -5.23
N ASP A 284 16.41 -29.38 -4.57
CA ASP A 284 15.22 -28.85 -3.89
C ASP A 284 14.12 -28.47 -4.88
N ARG A 285 14.50 -28.00 -6.07
CA ARG A 285 13.55 -27.64 -7.14
C ARG A 285 12.76 -28.85 -7.62
N SER A 286 13.37 -30.05 -7.69
CA SER A 286 12.68 -31.26 -8.14
C SER A 286 11.66 -31.80 -7.13
N LEU A 287 11.70 -31.31 -5.88
CA LEU A 287 10.71 -31.66 -4.84
C LEU A 287 9.39 -30.90 -4.99
N VAL A 288 9.31 -29.92 -5.90
CA VAL A 288 8.13 -29.08 -6.10
C VAL A 288 7.41 -29.44 -7.40
N SER A 289 6.18 -29.91 -7.29
CA SER A 289 5.29 -30.20 -8.43
C SER A 289 4.15 -29.19 -8.53
N VAL A 290 3.77 -28.82 -9.75
CA VAL A 290 2.65 -27.92 -10.04
C VAL A 290 1.67 -28.61 -10.97
N ASN A 291 0.48 -28.92 -10.46
CA ASN A 291 -0.59 -29.61 -11.18
C ASN A 291 -1.78 -28.67 -11.34
N PHE A 292 -2.38 -28.63 -12.53
CA PHE A 292 -3.55 -27.79 -12.79
C PHE A 292 -4.48 -28.46 -13.80
N ASN A 293 -5.79 -28.30 -13.62
CA ASN A 293 -6.79 -28.83 -14.56
C ASN A 293 -7.07 -27.86 -15.71
N LYS A 294 -7.10 -26.55 -15.41
CA LYS A 294 -7.40 -25.47 -16.34
C LYS A 294 -6.75 -24.19 -15.84
N ASP A 295 -6.42 -23.27 -16.74
CA ASP A 295 -5.93 -21.93 -16.38
C ASP A 295 -7.07 -20.90 -16.37
N THR A 296 -6.95 -19.91 -15.49
CA THR A 296 -7.85 -18.76 -15.38
C THR A 296 -7.09 -17.59 -14.78
N ASN A 297 -7.60 -16.40 -15.03
CA ASN A 297 -7.03 -15.18 -14.47
C ASN A 297 -7.62 -14.89 -13.07
N TYR A 298 -6.84 -14.18 -12.26
CA TYR A 298 -7.28 -13.52 -11.03
C TYR A 298 -7.02 -12.01 -11.14
N PHE A 299 -7.69 -11.23 -10.29
CA PHE A 299 -7.50 -9.78 -10.21
C PHE A 299 -6.72 -9.43 -8.95
N GLY A 300 -5.52 -8.87 -9.11
CA GLY A 300 -4.61 -8.62 -8.00
C GLY A 300 -3.24 -8.14 -8.47
N SER A 301 -2.20 -8.32 -7.66
CA SER A 301 -0.82 -8.02 -8.05
C SER A 301 -0.03 -9.32 -8.23
N ASP A 302 0.75 -9.39 -9.30
CA ASP A 302 1.69 -10.47 -9.58
C ASP A 302 2.78 -10.57 -8.51
N ILE A 303 3.38 -9.42 -8.17
CA ILE A 303 4.43 -9.25 -7.18
C ILE A 303 3.93 -9.74 -5.81
N LEU A 304 2.82 -9.21 -5.33
CA LEU A 304 2.26 -9.59 -4.04
C LEU A 304 1.89 -11.07 -3.99
N PHE A 305 1.36 -11.62 -5.08
CA PHE A 305 0.99 -13.03 -5.09
C PHE A 305 2.19 -13.96 -5.11
N ARG A 306 3.24 -13.64 -5.90
CA ARG A 306 4.52 -14.36 -5.91
C ARG A 306 5.10 -14.49 -4.51
N TYR A 307 4.99 -13.45 -3.69
CA TYR A 307 5.44 -13.49 -2.31
C TYR A 307 4.63 -14.37 -1.38
N VAL A 308 3.32 -14.47 -1.60
CA VAL A 308 2.51 -15.45 -0.87
C VAL A 308 3.08 -16.84 -1.15
N ILE A 309 3.34 -17.15 -2.43
CA ILE A 309 3.94 -18.44 -2.81
C ILE A 309 5.32 -18.64 -2.17
N PHE A 310 6.20 -17.64 -2.21
CA PHE A 310 7.53 -17.72 -1.60
C PHE A 310 7.48 -17.95 -0.10
N ASN A 311 6.60 -17.27 0.63
CA ASN A 311 6.47 -17.44 2.08
C ASN A 311 5.97 -18.84 2.44
N LEU A 312 4.99 -19.37 1.70
CA LEU A 312 4.48 -20.72 1.92
C LEU A 312 5.56 -21.77 1.60
N MET A 313 6.29 -21.61 0.49
CA MET A 313 7.40 -22.51 0.14
C MET A 313 8.56 -22.44 1.13
N LYS A 314 8.94 -21.24 1.59
CA LYS A 314 9.98 -21.04 2.61
C LYS A 314 9.61 -21.74 3.92
N ASN A 315 8.33 -21.67 4.32
CA ASN A 315 7.85 -22.38 5.50
C ASN A 315 7.90 -23.90 5.31
N ALA A 316 7.47 -24.41 4.15
CA ALA A 316 7.54 -25.83 3.84
C ALA A 316 8.99 -26.34 3.86
N PHE A 317 9.92 -25.69 3.15
CA PHE A 317 11.33 -26.10 3.08
C PHE A 317 12.07 -26.00 4.42
N TYR A 318 11.68 -25.08 5.31
CA TYR A 318 12.28 -25.01 6.63
C TYR A 318 12.02 -26.28 7.46
N TYR A 319 10.87 -26.93 7.28
CA TYR A 319 10.50 -28.16 7.97
C TYR A 319 10.77 -29.42 7.13
N LYS A 320 11.74 -29.34 6.21
CA LYS A 320 12.22 -30.44 5.38
C LYS A 320 13.13 -31.36 6.19
N GLU A 321 12.54 -32.20 7.04
CA GLU A 321 13.28 -33.20 7.84
C GLU A 321 13.11 -34.65 7.34
N LYS A 322 12.12 -34.92 6.48
CA LYS A 322 11.82 -36.28 5.98
C LYS A 322 12.47 -36.59 4.64
N ASN A 323 12.91 -37.84 4.46
CA ASN A 323 13.48 -38.36 3.20
C ASN A 323 12.50 -38.28 2.00
N ASN A 324 11.19 -38.37 2.23
CA ASN A 324 10.15 -38.27 1.20
C ASN A 324 9.45 -36.89 1.20
N PHE A 325 10.21 -35.83 1.48
CA PHE A 325 9.67 -34.48 1.44
C PHE A 325 9.30 -34.07 0.01
N SER A 326 8.10 -33.56 -0.18
CA SER A 326 7.61 -33.00 -1.45
C SER A 326 6.66 -31.85 -1.19
N ILE A 327 6.58 -30.92 -2.14
CA ILE A 327 5.62 -29.83 -2.15
C ILE A 327 4.78 -29.97 -3.42
N ASN A 328 3.48 -30.18 -3.27
CA ASN A 328 2.53 -30.31 -4.36
C ASN A 328 1.61 -29.10 -4.40
N ILE A 329 1.63 -28.37 -5.51
CA ILE A 329 0.76 -27.22 -5.76
C ILE A 329 -0.32 -27.65 -6.75
N ASN A 330 -1.56 -27.77 -6.27
CA ASN A 330 -2.71 -28.15 -7.07
C ASN A 330 -3.63 -26.94 -7.31
N ILE A 331 -3.93 -26.67 -8.58
CA ILE A 331 -4.83 -25.59 -9.00
C ILE A 331 -6.11 -26.23 -9.54
N GLU A 332 -7.22 -25.98 -8.83
CA GLU A 332 -8.55 -26.49 -9.13
C GLU A 332 -9.52 -25.34 -9.36
N ILE A 333 -10.15 -25.28 -10.54
CA ILE A 333 -11.16 -24.27 -10.85
C ILE A 333 -12.57 -24.87 -10.66
N ASN A 334 -13.34 -24.31 -9.73
CA ASN A 334 -14.72 -24.71 -9.48
C ASN A 334 -15.73 -23.68 -10.04
N LYS A 335 -17.03 -23.96 -9.95
CA LYS A 335 -18.09 -23.04 -10.43
C LYS A 335 -18.06 -21.68 -9.73
N LYS A 336 -17.69 -21.63 -8.44
CA LYS A 336 -17.71 -20.40 -7.62
C LYS A 336 -16.32 -19.75 -7.42
N ASN A 337 -15.28 -20.53 -7.16
CA ASN A 337 -13.95 -20.01 -6.77
C ASN A 337 -12.82 -20.69 -7.56
N ASN A 338 -11.68 -20.00 -7.62
CA ASN A 338 -10.40 -20.56 -8.05
C ASN A 338 -9.66 -21.05 -6.79
N ILE A 339 -9.33 -22.33 -6.73
CA ILE A 339 -8.75 -22.97 -5.54
C ILE A 339 -7.30 -23.32 -5.83
N ILE A 340 -6.39 -22.86 -4.99
CA ILE A 340 -4.97 -23.23 -5.03
C ILE A 340 -4.63 -23.91 -3.71
N LYS A 341 -4.23 -25.18 -3.77
CA LYS A 341 -3.80 -25.97 -2.62
C LYS A 341 -2.29 -26.16 -2.71
N ILE A 342 -1.57 -25.82 -1.65
CA ILE A 342 -0.13 -25.99 -1.53
C ILE A 342 0.10 -26.93 -0.35
N ARG A 343 0.43 -28.19 -0.65
CA ARG A 343 0.62 -29.24 0.35
C ARG A 343 2.09 -29.65 0.43
N ASP A 344 2.65 -29.64 1.64
CA ASP A 344 3.95 -30.24 1.93
C ASP A 344 3.80 -31.52 2.77
N THR A 345 4.78 -32.41 2.67
CA THR A 345 4.87 -33.65 3.47
C THR A 345 5.82 -33.51 4.68
N GLY A 346 5.93 -32.30 5.24
CA GLY A 346 6.81 -31.98 6.36
C GLY A 346 6.34 -32.53 7.71
N VAL A 347 6.73 -31.85 8.79
CA VAL A 347 6.42 -32.26 10.18
C VAL A 347 5.00 -31.96 10.63
N GLY A 348 4.23 -31.17 9.87
CA GLY A 348 2.89 -30.76 10.26
C GLY A 348 2.85 -29.74 11.41
N ILE A 349 1.67 -29.15 11.63
CA ILE A 349 1.39 -28.14 12.64
C ILE A 349 0.43 -28.75 13.69
N PRO A 350 0.71 -28.58 15.00
CA PRO A 350 -0.20 -29.02 16.06
C PRO A 350 -1.56 -28.31 15.97
N LYS A 351 -2.65 -29.04 16.26
CA LYS A 351 -4.02 -28.49 16.18
C LYS A 351 -4.20 -27.21 17.00
N ASN A 352 -3.61 -27.15 18.19
CA ASN A 352 -3.72 -26.00 19.11
C ASN A 352 -3.11 -24.71 18.54
N ASN A 353 -2.25 -24.82 17.53
CA ASN A 353 -1.56 -23.67 16.97
C ASN A 353 -2.21 -23.18 15.67
N LEU A 354 -3.08 -23.98 15.03
CA LEU A 354 -3.64 -23.70 13.71
C LEU A 354 -4.41 -22.37 13.64
N ASP A 355 -5.11 -22.01 14.72
CA ASP A 355 -5.88 -20.77 14.77
C ASP A 355 -4.97 -19.54 14.86
N ALA A 356 -3.81 -19.68 15.52
CA ALA A 356 -2.89 -18.57 15.81
C ALA A 356 -1.81 -18.36 14.74
N ILE A 357 -1.63 -19.28 13.78
CA ILE A 357 -0.52 -19.17 12.79
C ILE A 357 -0.61 -17.93 11.89
N PHE A 358 -1.79 -17.30 11.80
CA PHE A 358 -2.02 -16.08 11.02
C PHE A 358 -2.06 -14.82 11.89
N ASP A 359 -1.81 -14.93 13.19
CA ASP A 359 -1.73 -13.80 14.10
C ASP A 359 -0.37 -13.12 14.00
N ASP A 360 -0.36 -11.79 14.06
CA ASP A 360 0.86 -11.00 13.96
C ASP A 360 1.85 -11.42 15.08
N PHE A 361 3.12 -11.63 14.70
CA PHE A 361 4.23 -12.05 15.57
C PHE A 361 4.15 -13.47 16.16
N PHE A 362 3.15 -14.28 15.79
CA PHE A 362 3.11 -15.67 16.23
C PHE A 362 4.23 -16.50 15.59
N THR A 363 5.01 -17.23 16.41
CA THR A 363 6.05 -18.15 15.95
C THR A 363 6.10 -19.40 16.81
N HIS A 364 6.41 -20.54 16.17
CA HIS A 364 6.58 -21.81 16.87
C HIS A 364 7.76 -22.56 16.26
N GLY A 365 8.72 -23.00 17.08
CA GLY A 365 9.88 -23.79 16.65
C GLY A 365 11.02 -23.04 15.93
N LYS A 366 10.80 -21.81 15.45
CA LYS A 366 11.83 -20.98 14.77
C LYS A 366 12.48 -19.95 15.71
N LYS A 367 13.71 -20.20 16.17
CA LYS A 367 14.53 -19.16 16.80
C LYS A 367 14.88 -18.09 15.74
N ASN A 368 14.67 -16.81 16.03
CA ASN A 368 14.93 -15.64 15.16
C ASN A 368 13.98 -15.46 13.94
N SER A 369 12.72 -15.90 14.00
CA SER A 369 11.72 -15.52 12.97
C SER A 369 10.81 -14.38 13.46
N SER A 370 10.43 -13.47 12.57
CA SER A 370 9.60 -12.31 12.90
C SER A 370 8.12 -12.62 13.11
N GLY A 371 7.64 -13.79 12.69
CA GLY A 371 6.21 -14.15 12.74
C GLY A 371 5.30 -13.39 11.78
N LEU A 372 5.85 -12.54 10.89
CA LEU A 372 5.04 -11.67 10.02
C LEU A 372 4.62 -12.30 8.67
N GLY A 373 5.22 -13.43 8.28
CA GLY A 373 5.06 -13.99 6.93
C GLY A 373 3.66 -14.53 6.61
N LEU A 374 3.08 -15.36 7.49
CA LEU A 374 1.73 -15.89 7.31
C LEU A 374 0.63 -14.82 7.49
N PRO A 375 0.71 -13.92 8.49
CA PRO A 375 -0.20 -12.78 8.59
C PRO A 375 -0.19 -11.90 7.32
N PHE A 376 1.00 -11.65 6.76
CA PHE A 376 1.13 -10.96 5.47
C PHE A 376 0.41 -11.72 4.33
N CYS A 377 0.56 -13.04 4.24
CA CYS A 377 -0.15 -13.85 3.25
C CYS A 377 -1.68 -13.68 3.38
N LYS A 378 -2.19 -13.67 4.61
CA LYS A 378 -3.63 -13.42 4.88
C LYS A 378 -4.05 -12.03 4.45
N LYS A 379 -3.28 -10.99 4.75
CA LYS A 379 -3.55 -9.61 4.31
C LYS A 379 -3.60 -9.52 2.78
N VAL A 380 -2.64 -10.10 2.05
CA VAL A 380 -2.60 -10.12 0.56
C VAL A 380 -3.80 -10.82 -0.05
N ILE A 381 -4.08 -12.05 0.38
CA ILE A 381 -5.18 -12.82 -0.20
C ILE A 381 -6.53 -12.16 0.11
N THR A 382 -6.69 -11.56 1.29
CA THR A 382 -7.89 -10.77 1.63
C THR A 382 -8.02 -9.54 0.74
N ALA A 383 -6.93 -8.84 0.44
CA ALA A 383 -6.93 -7.69 -0.46
C ALA A 383 -7.33 -8.07 -1.91
N PHE A 384 -7.02 -9.30 -2.35
CA PHE A 384 -7.52 -9.84 -3.62
C PHE A 384 -9.00 -10.27 -3.57
N GLY A 385 -9.68 -10.07 -2.43
CA GLY A 385 -11.05 -10.52 -2.19
C GLY A 385 -11.17 -12.03 -1.96
N GLY A 386 -10.06 -12.69 -1.66
CA GLY A 386 -9.97 -14.13 -1.40
C GLY A 386 -9.84 -14.50 0.07
N VAL A 387 -9.66 -15.80 0.33
CA VAL A 387 -9.44 -16.36 1.67
C VAL A 387 -8.28 -17.34 1.64
N ILE A 388 -7.39 -17.29 2.63
CA ILE A 388 -6.37 -18.31 2.88
C ILE A 388 -6.69 -19.06 4.17
N SER A 389 -6.52 -20.37 4.15
CA SER A 389 -6.73 -21.27 5.29
C SER A 389 -5.64 -22.33 5.33
N CYS A 390 -5.45 -22.95 6.50
CA CYS A 390 -4.45 -24.00 6.69
C CYS A 390 -5.10 -25.22 7.34
N GLN A 391 -4.77 -26.39 6.81
CA GLN A 391 -5.06 -27.68 7.42
C GLN A 391 -3.74 -28.41 7.61
N SER A 392 -3.60 -29.14 8.71
CA SER A 392 -2.36 -29.87 8.96
C SER A 392 -2.60 -31.07 9.84
N LYS A 393 -1.79 -32.10 9.66
CA LYS A 393 -1.71 -33.24 10.55
C LYS A 393 -0.27 -33.37 11.05
N LEU A 394 -0.11 -33.20 12.35
CA LEU A 394 1.18 -33.31 13.03
C LEU A 394 1.83 -34.66 12.70
N GLY A 395 3.11 -34.62 12.32
CA GLY A 395 3.90 -35.76 11.89
C GLY A 395 3.67 -36.18 10.44
N GLU A 396 2.75 -35.58 9.66
CA GLU A 396 2.39 -36.05 8.32
C GLU A 396 2.52 -34.99 7.22
N TRP A 397 1.71 -33.93 7.25
CA TRP A 397 1.62 -32.94 6.17
C TRP A 397 1.02 -31.61 6.64
N THR A 398 1.28 -30.54 5.89
CA THR A 398 0.58 -29.25 6.01
C THR A 398 0.05 -28.84 4.64
N GLU A 399 -1.16 -28.30 4.58
CA GLU A 399 -1.81 -27.83 3.37
C GLU A 399 -2.39 -26.43 3.58
N PHE A 400 -1.89 -25.49 2.79
CA PHE A 400 -2.48 -24.16 2.67
C PHE A 400 -3.45 -24.13 1.49
N THR A 401 -4.69 -23.70 1.74
CA THR A 401 -5.71 -23.54 0.71
C THR A 401 -6.01 -22.06 0.52
N ILE A 402 -5.77 -21.56 -0.70
CA ILE A 402 -6.09 -20.21 -1.14
C ILE A 402 -7.33 -20.27 -2.04
N LEU A 403 -8.35 -19.51 -1.69
CA LEU A 403 -9.58 -19.32 -2.44
C LEU A 403 -9.56 -17.93 -3.05
N LEU A 404 -9.36 -17.84 -4.37
CA LEU A 404 -9.48 -16.58 -5.10
C LEU A 404 -10.86 -16.47 -5.76
N PRO A 405 -11.49 -15.28 -5.70
CA PRO A 405 -12.74 -15.05 -6.41
C PRO A 405 -12.51 -15.08 -7.93
N LYS A 406 -13.55 -15.45 -8.67
CA LYS A 406 -13.55 -15.30 -10.13
C LYS A 406 -13.54 -13.81 -10.53
N ILE A 407 -12.99 -13.54 -11.71
CA ILE A 407 -12.90 -12.18 -12.26
C ILE A 407 -14.26 -11.50 -12.39
N ASP A 408 -15.29 -12.24 -12.77
CA ASP A 408 -16.65 -11.69 -12.94
C ASP A 408 -17.47 -11.75 -11.65
N SER A 409 -16.84 -12.02 -10.50
CA SER A 409 -17.54 -12.08 -9.22
C SER A 409 -17.94 -10.69 -8.71
N LYS A 410 -18.99 -10.62 -7.88
CA LYS A 410 -19.47 -9.35 -7.31
C LYS A 410 -18.37 -8.62 -6.51
N SER A 411 -17.51 -9.35 -5.80
CA SER A 411 -16.42 -8.75 -5.01
C SER A 411 -15.33 -8.16 -5.89
N VAL A 412 -14.93 -8.86 -6.96
CA VAL A 412 -13.94 -8.34 -7.92
C VAL A 412 -14.49 -7.16 -8.72
N ASN A 413 -15.76 -7.20 -9.14
CA ASN A 413 -16.38 -6.07 -9.83
C ASN A 413 -16.45 -4.83 -8.94
N LYS A 414 -16.71 -4.99 -7.64
CA LYS A 414 -16.65 -3.88 -6.67
C LYS A 414 -15.23 -3.31 -6.56
N LEU A 415 -14.20 -4.16 -6.45
CA LEU A 415 -12.80 -3.73 -6.42
C LEU A 415 -12.39 -2.97 -7.69
N LYS A 416 -12.77 -3.50 -8.87
CA LYS A 416 -12.55 -2.84 -10.16
C LYS A 416 -13.23 -1.48 -10.20
N TYR A 417 -14.49 -1.37 -9.78
CA TYR A 417 -15.22 -0.11 -9.75
C TYR A 417 -14.55 0.93 -8.85
N GLU A 418 -14.13 0.55 -7.63
CA GLU A 418 -13.39 1.44 -6.72
C GLU A 418 -12.07 1.93 -7.34
N LEU A 419 -11.36 1.06 -8.08
CA LEU A 419 -10.13 1.43 -8.79
C LEU A 419 -10.39 2.33 -10.00
N MET A 420 -11.45 2.08 -10.77
CA MET A 420 -11.80 2.87 -11.95
C MET A 420 -12.00 4.35 -11.60
N SER A 421 -12.57 4.66 -10.43
CA SER A 421 -12.75 6.04 -9.96
C SER A 421 -11.46 6.87 -9.89
N LYS A 422 -10.30 6.22 -9.83
CA LYS A 422 -8.98 6.85 -9.76
C LYS A 422 -8.27 6.91 -11.12
N LYS A 423 -8.80 6.23 -12.14
CA LYS A 423 -8.15 6.11 -13.45
C LYS A 423 -8.39 7.35 -14.31
N ARG A 424 -7.41 7.64 -15.16
CA ARG A 424 -7.44 8.76 -16.11
C ARG A 424 -7.25 8.27 -17.54
N LEU A 425 -8.26 8.50 -18.37
CA LEU A 425 -8.28 8.23 -19.81
C LEU A 425 -8.11 9.54 -20.57
N LEU A 426 -7.16 9.58 -21.50
CA LEU A 426 -6.99 10.70 -22.42
C LEU A 426 -7.34 10.27 -23.84
N TYR A 427 -8.27 10.97 -24.48
CA TYR A 427 -8.56 10.82 -25.91
C TYR A 427 -7.89 11.92 -26.72
N VAL A 428 -7.23 11.52 -27.81
CA VAL A 428 -6.52 12.40 -28.74
C VAL A 428 -7.13 12.21 -30.12
N GLY A 429 -7.87 13.20 -30.57
CA GLY A 429 -8.64 13.13 -31.80
C GLY A 429 -9.63 14.28 -31.91
N ASP A 430 -10.22 14.45 -33.08
CA ASP A 430 -11.30 15.41 -33.27
C ASP A 430 -12.59 14.94 -32.56
N ASP A 431 -13.44 15.90 -32.18
CA ASP A 431 -14.70 15.64 -31.50
C ASP A 431 -15.66 14.88 -32.42
N ASN A 432 -15.73 13.56 -32.24
CA ASN A 432 -16.51 12.64 -33.06
C ASN A 432 -17.48 11.80 -32.20
N SER A 433 -18.30 10.96 -32.85
CA SER A 433 -19.21 10.00 -32.18
C SER A 433 -18.56 9.21 -31.05
N ASP A 434 -17.28 8.87 -31.22
CA ASP A 434 -16.52 8.03 -30.30
C ASP A 434 -16.28 8.74 -28.96
N VAL A 435 -16.08 10.07 -28.98
CA VAL A 435 -15.88 10.88 -27.77
C VAL A 435 -17.14 10.86 -26.90
N PHE A 436 -18.31 10.99 -27.52
CA PHE A 436 -19.59 10.97 -26.81
C PHE A 436 -19.84 9.62 -26.11
N GLU A 437 -19.55 8.50 -26.79
CA GLU A 437 -19.70 7.17 -26.18
C GLU A 437 -18.71 6.94 -25.03
N LEU A 438 -17.45 7.36 -25.21
CA LEU A 438 -16.43 7.28 -24.16
C LEU A 438 -16.76 8.13 -22.94
N GLN A 439 -17.35 9.32 -23.14
CA GLN A 439 -17.78 10.21 -22.07
C GLN A 439 -19.00 9.66 -21.33
N LYS A 440 -19.95 9.03 -22.04
CA LYS A 440 -21.06 8.32 -21.40
C LYS A 440 -20.56 7.15 -20.55
N ASN A 441 -19.59 6.39 -21.05
CA ASN A 441 -19.01 5.27 -20.31
C ASN A 441 -18.21 5.75 -19.10
N SER A 442 -17.47 6.85 -19.22
CA SER A 442 -16.74 7.45 -18.09
C SER A 442 -17.68 7.87 -16.97
N PHE A 443 -18.84 8.44 -17.30
CA PHE A 443 -19.86 8.76 -16.30
C PHE A 443 -20.39 7.51 -15.59
N SER A 444 -20.65 6.42 -16.33
CA SER A 444 -21.17 5.17 -15.75
C SER A 444 -20.17 4.41 -14.86
N HIS A 445 -18.86 4.51 -15.16
CA HIS A 445 -17.80 3.77 -14.45
C HIS A 445 -16.93 4.64 -13.54
N GLY A 446 -17.13 5.96 -13.56
CA GLY A 446 -16.54 6.93 -12.64
C GLY A 446 -15.08 7.34 -12.90
N TYR A 447 -14.47 6.96 -14.03
CA TYR A 447 -13.10 7.36 -14.36
C TYR A 447 -13.04 8.78 -14.95
N ASN A 448 -11.89 9.44 -14.80
CA ASN A 448 -11.68 10.77 -15.39
C ASN A 448 -11.39 10.63 -16.88
N PHE A 449 -12.17 11.33 -17.69
CA PHE A 449 -12.04 11.34 -19.14
C PHE A 449 -11.77 12.77 -19.63
N ASN A 450 -10.67 12.93 -20.36
CA ASN A 450 -10.27 14.19 -20.95
C ASN A 450 -10.09 14.00 -22.45
N THR A 451 -10.44 15.02 -23.23
CA THR A 451 -10.22 15.07 -24.67
C THR A 451 -9.22 16.18 -25.00
N ILE A 452 -8.34 15.90 -25.96
CA ILE A 452 -7.37 16.86 -26.48
C ILE A 452 -7.41 16.79 -28.00
N SER A 453 -7.37 17.97 -28.63
CA SER A 453 -7.26 18.06 -30.08
C SER A 453 -5.91 17.52 -30.56
N PRO A 454 -5.85 16.90 -31.76
CA PRO A 454 -4.67 16.19 -32.27
C PRO A 454 -3.35 16.99 -32.20
N PHE A 455 -3.45 18.31 -32.32
CA PHE A 455 -2.31 19.22 -32.43
C PHE A 455 -1.85 19.82 -31.10
N LYS A 456 -2.67 19.77 -30.04
CA LYS A 456 -2.34 20.38 -28.72
C LYS A 456 -1.57 19.45 -27.80
N LEU A 457 -1.53 18.14 -28.10
CA LEU A 457 -0.89 17.16 -27.20
C LEU A 457 0.64 17.31 -27.12
N ILE A 458 1.27 17.87 -28.15
CA ILE A 458 2.73 17.98 -28.25
C ILE A 458 3.29 18.83 -27.09
N ASP A 459 2.55 19.83 -26.62
CA ASP A 459 3.04 20.79 -25.62
C ASP A 459 2.55 20.49 -24.19
N MET A 460 1.68 19.50 -23.99
CA MET A 460 1.13 19.19 -22.66
C MET A 460 1.94 18.12 -21.90
N PRO A 461 2.19 18.30 -20.59
CA PRO A 461 2.79 17.26 -19.77
C PRO A 461 1.81 16.08 -19.63
N LEU A 462 2.19 14.90 -20.14
CA LEU A 462 1.39 13.65 -20.08
C LEU A 462 1.48 12.94 -18.71
N ASN A 463 1.92 13.66 -17.69
CA ASN A 463 2.09 13.11 -16.35
C ASN A 463 0.73 12.72 -15.76
N GLN A 464 0.64 11.49 -15.26
CA GLN A 464 -0.54 10.92 -14.58
C GLN A 464 -1.69 10.46 -15.49
N VAL A 465 -1.44 10.05 -16.74
CA VAL A 465 -2.46 9.38 -17.58
C VAL A 465 -2.25 7.87 -17.55
N ASP A 466 -3.30 7.09 -17.24
CA ASP A 466 -3.22 5.63 -17.17
C ASP A 466 -3.37 4.98 -18.57
N MET A 467 -4.12 5.62 -19.47
CA MET A 467 -4.32 5.15 -20.85
C MET A 467 -4.55 6.33 -21.81
N ILE A 468 -3.97 6.26 -23.00
CA ILE A 468 -4.15 7.22 -24.08
C ILE A 468 -4.82 6.51 -25.25
N ILE A 469 -5.93 7.05 -25.74
CA ILE A 469 -6.59 6.64 -26.97
C ILE A 469 -6.26 7.68 -28.04
N VAL A 470 -5.73 7.24 -29.17
CA VAL A 470 -5.37 8.11 -30.30
C VAL A 470 -6.19 7.70 -31.51
N ASN A 471 -6.96 8.64 -32.06
CA ASN A 471 -7.68 8.46 -33.30
C ASN A 471 -6.76 8.73 -34.51
N LEU A 472 -6.34 7.66 -35.19
CA LEU A 472 -5.43 7.68 -36.33
C LEU A 472 -6.02 8.39 -37.55
N ASP A 473 -7.36 8.40 -37.71
CA ASP A 473 -7.98 9.08 -38.85
C ASP A 473 -7.73 10.60 -38.79
N SER A 474 -7.54 11.17 -37.59
CA SER A 474 -7.19 12.60 -37.42
C SER A 474 -5.78 12.94 -37.93
N TYR A 475 -4.96 11.94 -38.25
CA TYR A 475 -3.55 12.08 -38.63
C TYR A 475 -3.24 11.60 -40.05
N SER A 476 -4.22 11.08 -40.81
CA SER A 476 -3.99 10.50 -42.15
C SER A 476 -3.39 11.48 -43.15
N GLU A 477 -3.61 12.78 -42.97
CA GLU A 477 -3.07 13.85 -43.83
C GLU A 477 -1.89 14.61 -43.19
N HIS A 478 -1.51 14.28 -41.94
CA HIS A 478 -0.59 15.06 -41.12
C HIS A 478 0.55 14.20 -40.52
N ASN A 479 1.29 13.47 -41.37
CA ASN A 479 2.36 12.55 -40.97
C ASN A 479 3.44 13.16 -40.05
N TYR A 480 3.77 14.44 -40.24
CA TYR A 480 4.76 15.13 -39.41
C TYR A 480 4.33 15.21 -37.93
N TYR A 481 3.07 15.57 -37.67
CA TYR A 481 2.54 15.68 -36.32
C TYR A 481 2.38 14.30 -35.67
N PHE A 482 2.03 13.29 -36.45
CA PHE A 482 1.95 11.91 -35.97
C PHE A 482 3.32 11.36 -35.56
N SER A 483 4.37 11.65 -36.34
CA SER A 483 5.75 11.27 -35.97
C SER A 483 6.18 11.91 -34.64
N LYS A 484 5.90 13.21 -34.45
CA LYS A 484 6.19 13.90 -33.17
C LYS A 484 5.41 13.31 -32.00
N LEU A 485 4.13 12.98 -32.22
CA LEU A 485 3.31 12.31 -31.21
C LEU A 485 3.91 10.95 -30.82
N GLN A 486 4.28 10.14 -31.81
CA GLN A 486 4.88 8.83 -31.56
C GLN A 486 6.20 8.92 -30.80
N ASP A 487 7.02 9.93 -31.07
CA ASP A 487 8.25 10.17 -30.33
C ASP A 487 7.98 10.43 -28.85
N LYS A 488 6.97 11.23 -28.57
CA LYS A 488 6.51 11.51 -27.20
C LYS A 488 5.90 10.28 -26.54
N LEU A 489 5.08 9.49 -27.26
CA LEU A 489 4.48 8.26 -26.75
C LEU A 489 5.51 7.14 -26.53
N ALA A 490 6.59 7.09 -27.31
CA ALA A 490 7.66 6.09 -27.17
C ALA A 490 8.51 6.28 -25.90
N LEU A 491 8.44 7.47 -25.29
CA LEU A 491 9.08 7.77 -24.02
C LEU A 491 8.21 7.40 -22.81
N LEU A 492 6.91 7.15 -23.03
CA LEU A 492 5.94 6.81 -21.99
C LEU A 492 5.74 5.30 -21.85
N THR A 493 5.49 4.85 -20.63
CA THR A 493 5.00 3.49 -20.34
C THR A 493 3.49 3.39 -20.27
N THR A 494 2.79 4.50 -20.51
CA THR A 494 1.33 4.56 -20.57
C THR A 494 0.81 3.68 -21.71
N LYS A 495 -0.31 2.98 -21.44
CA LYS A 495 -0.98 2.16 -22.45
C LYS A 495 -1.53 3.02 -23.57
N VAL A 496 -1.17 2.71 -24.81
CA VAL A 496 -1.69 3.42 -25.99
C VAL A 496 -2.69 2.54 -26.73
N LEU A 497 -3.83 3.13 -27.11
CA LEU A 497 -4.81 2.50 -27.97
C LEU A 497 -4.93 3.31 -29.26
N TYR A 498 -4.64 2.71 -30.41
CA TYR A 498 -4.82 3.35 -31.71
C TYR A 498 -6.18 2.96 -32.29
N LEU A 499 -7.05 3.94 -32.47
CA LEU A 499 -8.34 3.81 -33.15
C LEU A 499 -8.19 4.16 -34.63
N TYR A 500 -8.76 3.35 -35.51
CA TYR A 500 -8.83 3.65 -36.94
C TYR A 500 -10.19 3.24 -37.52
N ARG A 501 -10.76 4.05 -38.40
CA ARG A 501 -12.01 3.78 -39.12
C ARG A 501 -11.75 3.55 -40.61
N THR A 502 -10.77 4.26 -41.19
CA THR A 502 -10.45 4.17 -42.62
C THR A 502 -9.22 3.29 -42.89
N HIS A 503 -9.17 2.64 -44.06
CA HIS A 503 -7.98 1.88 -44.48
C HIS A 503 -6.75 2.77 -44.71
N ASN A 504 -6.93 4.06 -45.01
CA ASN A 504 -5.82 5.00 -45.20
C ASN A 504 -5.03 5.24 -43.90
N ALA A 505 -5.68 5.18 -42.73
CA ALA A 505 -5.03 5.31 -41.43
C ALA A 505 -4.06 4.14 -41.11
N LEU A 506 -4.20 2.98 -41.79
CA LEU A 506 -3.28 1.84 -41.64
C LEU A 506 -1.96 2.04 -42.41
N ASN A 507 -1.88 3.02 -43.31
CA ASN A 507 -0.65 3.32 -44.06
C ASN A 507 0.36 4.15 -43.24
N LEU A 508 -0.02 4.57 -42.01
CA LEU A 508 0.87 5.26 -41.09
C LEU A 508 1.92 4.29 -40.53
N ILE A 509 3.20 4.67 -40.57
CA ILE A 509 4.28 3.88 -39.97
C ILE A 509 4.18 4.00 -38.45
N LEU A 510 3.85 2.89 -37.79
CA LEU A 510 3.75 2.80 -36.33
C LEU A 510 5.11 2.43 -35.73
N ASN A 511 5.56 3.22 -34.76
CA ASN A 511 6.79 2.97 -34.02
C ASN A 511 6.63 1.72 -33.15
N GLU A 512 7.37 0.68 -33.50
CA GLU A 512 7.40 -0.59 -32.79
C GLU A 512 7.86 -0.48 -31.34
N LYS A 513 8.36 0.66 -30.87
CA LYS A 513 8.78 0.86 -29.47
C LYS A 513 7.63 1.22 -28.53
N ILE A 514 6.48 1.63 -29.07
CA ILE A 514 5.33 2.04 -28.28
C ILE A 514 4.54 0.79 -27.87
N ASN A 515 4.11 0.73 -26.62
CA ASN A 515 3.22 -0.33 -26.15
C ASN A 515 1.76 -0.01 -26.53
N TYR A 516 1.37 -0.40 -27.75
CA TYR A 516 0.06 -0.06 -28.31
C TYR A 516 -0.82 -1.26 -28.67
N LYS A 517 -2.13 -1.03 -28.70
CA LYS A 517 -3.12 -1.94 -29.29
C LYS A 517 -3.91 -1.23 -30.38
N LEU A 518 -4.01 -1.83 -31.56
CA LEU A 518 -4.84 -1.36 -32.65
C LEU A 518 -6.28 -1.85 -32.49
N VAL A 519 -7.24 -0.94 -32.65
CA VAL A 519 -8.67 -1.23 -32.60
C VAL A 519 -9.38 -0.51 -33.75
N ASN A 520 -10.27 -1.23 -34.42
CA ASN A 520 -11.12 -0.66 -35.46
C ASN A 520 -12.28 0.11 -34.80
N ALA A 521 -12.42 1.39 -35.12
CA ALA A 521 -13.47 2.29 -34.62
C ALA A 521 -14.88 1.84 -35.02
N SER A 522 -15.06 1.13 -36.14
CA SER A 522 -16.35 0.54 -36.53
C SER A 522 -16.77 -0.65 -35.64
N LYS A 523 -15.88 -1.12 -34.78
CA LYS A 523 -16.15 -2.13 -33.74
C LYS A 523 -16.31 -1.50 -32.34
N ILE A 524 -16.33 -0.18 -32.25
CA ILE A 524 -16.76 0.53 -31.04
C ILE A 524 -18.27 0.36 -30.98
N ASP A 525 -18.71 -0.70 -30.33
CA ASP A 525 -20.09 -0.92 -29.92
C ASP A 525 -20.18 -0.74 -28.40
N ASN A 526 -21.40 -0.81 -27.83
CA ASN A 526 -21.57 -0.79 -26.38
C ASN A 526 -20.69 -1.84 -25.67
N ASN A 527 -20.40 -2.98 -26.31
CA ASN A 527 -19.50 -3.99 -25.74
C ASN A 527 -18.05 -3.51 -25.69
N PHE A 528 -17.56 -2.79 -26.69
CA PHE A 528 -16.22 -2.21 -26.68
C PHE A 528 -16.06 -1.23 -25.53
N THR A 529 -17.03 -0.34 -25.32
CA THR A 529 -16.98 0.67 -24.26
C THR A 529 -16.99 0.01 -22.88
N ASP A 530 -17.77 -1.06 -22.69
CA ASP A 530 -17.70 -1.90 -21.48
C ASP A 530 -16.37 -2.67 -21.36
N ASN A 531 -15.74 -3.02 -22.48
CA ASN A 531 -14.42 -3.66 -22.50
C ASN A 531 -13.24 -2.70 -22.25
N ILE A 532 -13.40 -1.37 -22.41
CA ILE A 532 -12.35 -0.39 -22.08
C ILE A 532 -11.94 -0.49 -20.61
N CYS A 533 -12.92 -0.68 -19.73
CA CYS A 533 -12.67 -0.92 -18.31
C CYS A 533 -11.75 -2.13 -18.09
N ARG A 534 -11.89 -3.20 -18.88
CA ARG A 534 -10.98 -4.36 -18.82
C ARG A 534 -9.57 -4.01 -19.32
N LEU A 535 -9.45 -3.17 -20.35
CA LEU A 535 -8.14 -2.79 -20.92
C LEU A 535 -7.26 -2.01 -19.92
N PHE A 536 -7.85 -1.28 -18.97
CA PHE A 536 -7.09 -0.67 -17.86
C PHE A 536 -6.32 -1.69 -17.02
N PHE A 537 -6.83 -2.93 -16.94
CA PHE A 537 -6.31 -3.97 -16.06
C PHE A 537 -5.56 -5.09 -16.80
N ILE A 538 -5.52 -5.10 -18.13
CA ILE A 538 -4.79 -6.10 -18.93
C ILE A 538 -3.34 -5.65 -19.18
N HIS A 539 -2.36 -6.53 -19.05
CA HIS A 539 -0.97 -6.23 -19.41
C HIS A 539 -0.78 -6.25 -20.95
N PHE A 540 -0.12 -5.24 -21.53
CA PHE A 540 0.28 -5.26 -22.94
C PHE A 540 1.75 -5.69 -23.06
N ASN A 541 2.07 -6.63 -23.95
CA ASN A 541 3.44 -7.15 -24.12
C ASN A 541 4.39 -6.06 -24.67
N ASN A 542 5.51 -5.80 -23.99
CA ASN A 542 6.51 -4.84 -24.44
C ASN A 542 7.32 -5.33 -25.66
N PRO A 543 7.46 -4.52 -26.73
CA PRO A 543 8.46 -4.75 -27.77
C PRO A 543 9.87 -4.33 -27.32
N LYS A 544 10.90 -4.97 -27.92
CA LYS A 544 12.32 -4.84 -27.55
C LYS A 544 12.89 -3.48 -28.02
N ASN A 545 13.40 -2.68 -27.08
CA ASN A 545 14.00 -1.37 -27.34
C ASN A 545 15.33 -1.44 -28.13
N THR A 546 15.44 -0.67 -29.22
CA THR A 546 16.68 -0.34 -29.94
C THR A 546 16.97 1.19 -29.89
N PRO A 547 18.24 1.65 -30.00
CA PRO A 547 18.59 3.07 -29.86
C PRO A 547 18.22 3.91 -31.10
N ARG A 548 18.17 5.24 -30.93
CA ARG A 548 17.80 6.26 -31.94
C ARG A 548 19.06 7.05 -32.36
N SER A 549 19.17 7.51 -33.62
CA SER A 549 20.26 8.39 -34.10
C SER A 549 19.80 9.87 -34.18
N THR A 550 20.64 10.76 -33.62
CA THR A 550 20.95 12.20 -33.90
C THR A 550 19.89 13.10 -34.57
N THR A 551 19.59 14.33 -34.12
CA THR A 551 20.51 15.49 -33.98
C THR A 551 19.93 16.58 -33.04
N ASP A 552 20.39 16.65 -31.78
CA ASP A 552 20.63 17.81 -30.88
C ASP A 552 20.76 17.26 -29.45
N THR A 553 21.97 16.86 -29.06
CA THR A 553 22.18 16.11 -27.81
C THR A 553 22.29 17.06 -26.62
N LYS A 554 21.21 17.16 -25.83
CA LYS A 554 21.17 17.92 -24.56
C LYS A 554 22.14 17.33 -23.53
N SER A 555 22.79 18.19 -22.74
CA SER A 555 23.82 17.82 -21.77
C SER A 555 23.29 17.77 -20.33
N ILE A 556 23.49 16.65 -19.64
CA ILE A 556 23.09 16.43 -18.25
C ILE A 556 24.33 16.22 -17.37
N LEU A 557 24.46 16.98 -16.28
CA LEU A 557 25.44 16.72 -15.23
C LEU A 557 24.85 15.75 -14.21
N LEU A 558 25.43 14.56 -14.08
CA LEU A 558 25.05 13.53 -13.13
C LEU A 558 26.07 13.48 -11.97
N VAL A 559 25.61 13.83 -10.77
CA VAL A 559 26.41 13.90 -9.54
C VAL A 559 25.92 12.87 -8.53
N ASP A 560 26.76 11.88 -8.25
CA ASP A 560 26.45 10.75 -7.36
C ASP A 560 27.79 10.15 -6.90
N ASP A 561 27.99 9.84 -5.63
CA ASP A 561 29.26 9.31 -5.12
C ASP A 561 29.43 7.81 -5.42
N ASN A 562 28.33 7.10 -5.59
CA ASN A 562 28.32 5.69 -5.95
C ASN A 562 28.64 5.51 -7.44
N MET A 563 29.89 5.17 -7.73
CA MET A 563 30.38 4.95 -9.09
C MET A 563 29.50 4.00 -9.92
N SER A 564 29.05 2.89 -9.35
CA SER A 564 28.23 1.90 -10.08
C SER A 564 26.88 2.48 -10.49
N LEU A 565 26.18 3.14 -9.56
CA LEU A 565 24.88 3.77 -9.81
C LEU A 565 25.01 4.96 -10.77
N ARG A 566 26.06 5.76 -10.60
CA ARG A 566 26.43 6.88 -11.48
C ARG A 566 26.66 6.41 -12.92
N MET A 567 27.43 5.33 -13.10
CA MET A 567 27.72 4.77 -14.42
C MET A 567 26.47 4.16 -15.06
N TYR A 568 25.67 3.40 -14.30
CA TYR A 568 24.41 2.84 -14.79
C TYR A 568 23.44 3.92 -15.27
N THR A 569 23.19 4.93 -14.42
CA THR A 569 22.29 6.04 -14.73
C THR A 569 22.82 6.82 -15.94
N GLY A 570 24.14 7.03 -16.04
CA GLY A 570 24.75 7.64 -17.22
C GLY A 570 24.51 6.84 -18.50
N ILE A 571 24.66 5.52 -18.47
CA ILE A 571 24.38 4.67 -19.64
C ILE A 571 22.90 4.77 -20.04
N LEU A 572 21.97 4.78 -19.09
CA LEU A 572 20.54 4.94 -19.39
C LEU A 572 20.26 6.26 -20.12
N LEU A 573 20.84 7.36 -19.64
CA LEU A 573 20.69 8.69 -20.21
C LEU A 573 21.38 8.80 -21.59
N GLN A 574 22.60 8.28 -21.73
CA GLN A 574 23.33 8.25 -23.00
C GLN A 574 22.58 7.45 -24.07
N ARG A 575 22.03 6.28 -23.72
CA ARG A 575 21.20 5.46 -24.64
C ARG A 575 19.92 6.17 -25.07
N SER A 576 19.50 7.18 -24.32
CA SER A 576 18.31 7.97 -24.59
C SER A 576 18.63 9.28 -25.33
N GLY A 577 19.89 9.47 -25.73
CA GLY A 577 20.31 10.58 -26.59
C GLY A 577 20.90 11.78 -25.86
N PHE A 578 21.10 11.70 -24.54
CA PHE A 578 21.72 12.78 -23.76
C PHE A 578 23.25 12.67 -23.74
N HIS A 579 23.94 13.80 -23.77
CA HIS A 579 25.35 13.87 -23.40
C HIS A 579 25.45 13.93 -21.88
N VAL A 580 26.17 13.00 -21.24
CA VAL A 580 26.22 12.91 -19.77
C VAL A 580 27.61 13.25 -19.26
N ILE A 581 27.69 14.26 -18.39
CA ILE A 581 28.89 14.65 -17.66
C ILE A 581 28.79 14.06 -16.26
N HIS A 582 29.84 13.38 -15.80
CA HIS A 582 29.83 12.70 -14.51
C HIS A 582 30.62 13.48 -13.45
N ALA A 583 30.09 13.56 -12.24
CA ALA A 583 30.79 14.06 -11.06
C ALA A 583 30.54 13.13 -9.86
N GLU A 584 31.53 13.00 -8.98
CA GLU A 584 31.48 12.07 -7.84
C GLU A 584 31.13 12.76 -6.50
N ASN A 585 31.10 14.09 -6.47
CA ASN A 585 30.74 14.88 -5.30
C ASN A 585 30.43 16.33 -5.74
N GLY A 586 29.97 17.17 -4.81
CA GLY A 586 29.65 18.57 -5.07
C GLY A 586 30.85 19.42 -5.55
N VAL A 587 32.08 19.14 -5.11
CA VAL A 587 33.28 19.87 -5.55
C VAL A 587 33.56 19.61 -7.03
N ASN A 588 33.54 18.34 -7.43
CA ASN A 588 33.73 17.94 -8.83
C ASN A 588 32.59 18.47 -9.71
N ALA A 589 31.37 18.50 -9.20
CA ALA A 589 30.22 19.07 -9.90
C ALA A 589 30.44 20.56 -10.20
N LEU A 590 30.83 21.35 -9.19
CA LEU A 590 31.13 22.76 -9.36
C LEU A 590 32.27 22.99 -10.37
N LYS A 591 33.36 22.21 -10.28
CA LYS A 591 34.47 22.28 -11.24
C LYS A 591 34.03 21.99 -12.68
N ASN A 592 33.14 21.01 -12.88
CA ASN A 592 32.60 20.69 -14.20
C ASN A 592 31.70 21.81 -14.74
N LEU A 593 30.94 22.49 -13.89
CA LEU A 593 30.13 23.64 -14.29
C LEU A 593 30.97 24.84 -14.73
N GLU A 594 32.20 25.01 -14.22
CA GLU A 594 33.11 26.04 -14.74
C GLU A 594 33.59 25.76 -16.17
N LEU A 595 33.72 24.47 -16.51
CA LEU A 595 34.30 24.01 -17.76
C LEU A 595 33.24 23.72 -18.84
N SER A 596 31.98 23.53 -18.47
CA SER A 596 30.95 23.03 -19.38
C SER A 596 29.57 23.61 -19.08
N GLN A 597 28.86 23.98 -20.15
CA GLN A 597 27.44 24.31 -20.08
C GLN A 597 26.60 23.03 -20.04
N VAL A 598 25.59 23.00 -19.18
CA VAL A 598 24.69 21.85 -19.03
C VAL A 598 23.25 22.33 -18.95
N ASP A 599 22.36 21.55 -19.53
CA ASP A 599 20.92 21.83 -19.61
C ASP A 599 20.19 21.39 -18.34
N LEU A 600 20.74 20.43 -17.59
CA LEU A 600 20.16 19.92 -16.33
C LEU A 600 21.22 19.29 -15.43
N ILE A 601 20.98 19.36 -14.11
CA ILE A 601 21.82 18.74 -13.09
C ILE A 601 20.98 17.73 -12.31
N MET A 602 21.39 16.47 -12.29
CA MET A 602 20.89 15.46 -11.36
C MET A 602 21.90 15.30 -10.22
N MET A 603 21.48 15.52 -8.98
CA MET A 603 22.40 15.62 -7.86
C MET A 603 21.92 14.85 -6.64
N ASP A 604 22.77 13.96 -6.11
CA ASP A 604 22.57 13.36 -4.80
C ASP A 604 22.77 14.40 -3.68
N LEU A 605 22.10 14.20 -2.55
CA LEU A 605 22.19 15.05 -1.38
C LEU A 605 23.36 14.67 -0.48
N GLU A 606 23.53 13.37 -0.25
CA GLU A 606 24.50 12.84 0.70
C GLU A 606 25.71 12.34 -0.06
N MET A 607 26.76 13.16 -0.11
CA MET A 607 28.01 12.85 -0.81
C MET A 607 29.20 13.32 0.02
N PRO A 608 30.36 12.64 -0.04
CA PRO A 608 31.57 13.06 0.64
C PRO A 608 32.10 14.39 0.09
N LEU A 609 32.94 15.07 0.88
CA LEU A 609 33.56 16.38 0.61
C LEU A 609 32.59 17.56 0.54
N MET A 610 31.56 17.47 -0.30
CA MET A 610 30.51 18.48 -0.44
C MET A 610 29.20 17.82 -0.87
N GLY A 611 28.17 17.95 -0.03
CA GLY A 611 26.83 17.42 -0.29
C GLY A 611 26.03 18.26 -1.29
N GLY A 612 24.93 17.70 -1.81
CA GLY A 612 24.09 18.33 -2.83
C GLY A 612 23.42 19.63 -2.37
N LEU A 613 23.10 19.75 -1.07
CA LEU A 613 22.54 20.98 -0.49
C LEU A 613 23.52 22.15 -0.61
N GLU A 614 24.77 21.94 -0.22
CA GLU A 614 25.81 22.96 -0.25
C GLU A 614 26.20 23.31 -1.69
N ALA A 615 26.35 22.30 -2.55
CA ALA A 615 26.58 22.49 -3.97
C ALA A 615 25.46 23.30 -4.64
N THR A 616 24.19 23.03 -4.33
CA THR A 616 23.05 23.81 -4.85
C THR A 616 23.12 25.27 -4.41
N LYS A 617 23.41 25.53 -3.13
CA LYS A 617 23.56 26.90 -2.62
C LYS A 617 24.66 27.65 -3.38
N GLN A 618 25.79 26.99 -3.65
CA GLN A 618 26.87 27.57 -4.45
C GLN A 618 26.43 27.87 -5.88
N ILE A 619 25.77 26.93 -6.57
CA ILE A 619 25.28 27.11 -7.94
C ILE A 619 24.29 28.30 -8.03
N ARG A 620 23.42 28.49 -7.03
CA ARG A 620 22.39 29.53 -7.04
C ARG A 620 22.88 30.91 -6.60
N SER A 621 23.87 30.99 -5.70
CA SER A 621 24.28 32.26 -5.06
C SER A 621 25.63 32.80 -5.52
N ASN A 622 26.53 31.95 -6.01
CA ASN A 622 27.89 32.34 -6.35
C ASN A 622 27.98 32.85 -7.79
N LYS A 623 28.47 34.09 -7.97
CA LYS A 623 28.65 34.73 -9.29
C LYS A 623 29.49 33.89 -10.27
N ARG A 624 30.35 33.00 -9.77
CA ARG A 624 31.18 32.11 -10.60
C ARG A 624 30.34 31.14 -11.46
N TYR A 625 29.12 30.81 -11.03
CA TYR A 625 28.22 29.88 -11.73
C TYR A 625 26.97 30.58 -12.27
N GLU A 626 27.04 31.90 -12.53
CA GLU A 626 25.88 32.70 -12.94
C GLU A 626 25.20 32.15 -14.21
N SER A 627 25.95 31.55 -15.13
CA SER A 627 25.42 30.91 -16.33
C SER A 627 24.56 29.67 -16.06
N HIS A 628 24.73 29.01 -14.90
CA HIS A 628 23.95 27.84 -14.48
C HIS A 628 22.95 28.15 -13.36
N LYS A 629 22.81 29.41 -12.99
CA LYS A 629 21.94 29.86 -11.90
C LYS A 629 20.47 29.46 -12.08
N ASN A 630 20.02 29.37 -13.33
CA ASN A 630 18.67 28.93 -13.69
C ASN A 630 18.62 27.50 -14.23
N THR A 631 19.76 26.79 -14.32
CA THR A 631 19.77 25.40 -14.77
C THR A 631 18.96 24.55 -13.80
N PRO A 632 17.98 23.76 -14.26
CA PRO A 632 17.19 22.88 -13.42
C PRO A 632 18.05 21.90 -12.63
N ILE A 633 17.84 21.82 -11.32
CA ILE A 633 18.49 20.85 -10.42
C ILE A 633 17.45 19.88 -9.92
N ILE A 634 17.59 18.60 -10.29
CA ILE A 634 16.78 17.50 -9.79
C ILE A 634 17.55 16.80 -8.68
N CYS A 635 16.95 16.76 -7.48
CA CYS A 635 17.45 15.95 -6.37
C CYS A 635 17.32 14.47 -6.71
N PHE A 636 18.38 13.68 -6.56
CA PHE A 636 18.36 12.24 -6.79
C PHE A 636 18.87 11.51 -5.55
N SER A 637 17.97 11.14 -4.63
CA SER A 637 18.33 10.64 -3.30
C SER A 637 17.41 9.50 -2.82
N ALA A 638 17.83 8.73 -1.82
CA ALA A 638 17.12 7.51 -1.38
C ALA A 638 15.88 7.78 -0.50
N SER A 639 15.86 8.87 0.26
CA SER A 639 14.76 9.22 1.17
C SER A 639 14.69 10.73 1.40
N LEU A 640 13.47 11.26 1.51
CA LEU A 640 13.21 12.67 1.80
C LEU A 640 11.94 12.76 2.65
N ASP A 641 12.07 13.27 3.87
CA ASP A 641 10.93 13.61 4.70
C ASP A 641 10.23 14.88 4.18
N GLU A 642 8.94 15.07 4.50
CA GLU A 642 8.17 16.27 4.06
C GLU A 642 8.87 17.59 4.41
N LYS A 643 9.57 17.65 5.55
CA LYS A 643 10.36 18.82 5.95
C LYS A 643 11.55 19.06 5.03
N GLN A 644 12.27 18.00 4.64
CA GLN A 644 13.41 18.09 3.73
C GLN A 644 12.96 18.50 2.33
N GLN A 645 11.82 18.00 1.83
CA GLN A 645 11.26 18.42 0.54
C GLN A 645 10.96 19.93 0.49
N GLN A 646 10.42 20.48 1.58
CA GLN A 646 10.19 21.93 1.70
C GLN A 646 11.48 22.74 1.78
N GLU A 647 12.55 22.19 2.34
CA GLU A 647 13.85 22.85 2.43
C GLU A 647 14.57 22.88 1.08
N LEU A 648 14.51 21.79 0.32
CA LEU A 648 15.11 21.66 -1.00
C LEU A 648 14.54 22.66 -2.02
N SER A 649 13.21 22.84 -2.00
CA SER A 649 12.56 23.82 -2.87
C SER A 649 12.98 25.26 -2.55
N LYS A 650 13.15 25.59 -1.26
CA LYS A 650 13.64 26.91 -0.83
C LYS A 650 15.09 27.18 -1.24
N ILE A 651 15.92 26.13 -1.29
CA ILE A 651 17.34 26.23 -1.67
C ILE A 651 17.51 26.33 -3.20
N GLY A 652 16.47 26.03 -3.97
CA GLY A 652 16.43 26.20 -5.43
C GLY A 652 16.62 24.93 -6.23
N MET A 653 16.34 23.75 -5.64
CA MET A 653 16.11 22.52 -6.38
C MET A 653 14.69 22.49 -6.96
N ASN A 654 14.55 21.97 -8.17
CA ASN A 654 13.35 22.09 -8.98
C ASN A 654 12.43 20.85 -8.90
N ASP A 655 13.01 19.68 -8.64
CA ASP A 655 12.27 18.41 -8.52
C ASP A 655 13.09 17.39 -7.71
N PHE A 656 12.49 16.25 -7.38
CA PHE A 656 13.16 15.16 -6.71
C PHE A 656 12.76 13.80 -7.26
N ILE A 657 13.71 12.87 -7.25
CA ILE A 657 13.56 11.49 -7.68
C ILE A 657 14.11 10.59 -6.58
N PHE A 658 13.29 9.62 -6.16
CA PHE A 658 13.68 8.63 -5.16
C PHE A 658 14.50 7.50 -5.77
N LYS A 659 15.66 7.21 -5.20
CA LYS A 659 16.47 6.03 -5.51
C LYS A 659 15.90 4.79 -4.81
N PRO A 660 15.91 3.61 -5.47
CA PRO A 660 16.17 3.37 -6.87
C PRO A 660 14.99 3.87 -7.70
N ALA A 661 15.30 4.65 -8.74
CA ALA A 661 14.33 5.10 -9.69
C ALA A 661 14.29 4.16 -10.88
N THR A 662 13.09 3.82 -11.31
CA THR A 662 12.88 3.15 -12.58
C THR A 662 13.28 4.08 -13.73
N LYS A 663 13.59 3.49 -14.89
CA LYS A 663 13.94 4.25 -16.09
C LYS A 663 12.88 5.33 -16.37
N GLU A 664 11.61 4.96 -16.23
CA GLU A 664 10.44 5.81 -16.44
C GLU A 664 10.41 7.04 -15.53
N GLN A 665 10.71 6.86 -14.25
CA GLN A 665 10.70 7.94 -13.27
C GLN A 665 11.80 8.96 -13.55
N ILE A 666 12.98 8.48 -13.98
CA ILE A 666 14.11 9.33 -14.36
C ILE A 666 13.73 10.21 -15.56
N PHE A 667 13.21 9.60 -16.63
CA PHE A 667 12.85 10.35 -17.83
C PHE A 667 11.66 11.29 -17.62
N ALA A 668 10.62 10.87 -16.89
CA ALA A 668 9.45 11.71 -16.63
C ALA A 668 9.78 12.99 -15.85
N SER A 669 10.80 12.97 -14.99
CA SER A 669 11.25 14.17 -14.29
C SER A 669 12.13 15.05 -15.18
N ILE A 670 13.05 14.46 -15.96
CA ILE A 670 13.90 15.20 -16.92
C ILE A 670 13.07 15.94 -17.97
N GLU A 671 12.02 15.31 -18.52
CA GLU A 671 11.14 15.91 -19.53
C GLU A 671 10.41 17.19 -19.06
N ARG A 672 10.22 17.36 -17.74
CA ARG A 672 9.61 18.59 -17.21
C ARG A 672 10.49 19.82 -17.39
N PHE A 673 11.79 19.61 -17.58
CA PHE A 673 12.80 20.65 -17.52
C PHE A 673 13.66 20.75 -18.78
N ILE A 674 13.81 19.66 -19.53
CA ILE A 674 14.50 19.63 -20.81
C ILE A 674 13.51 19.16 -21.89
N ASN A 675 12.94 20.10 -22.63
CA ASN A 675 12.33 19.91 -23.94
C ASN A 675 12.80 21.04 -24.86
#